data_AF-A0A838XPF7-F1
#
_entry.id   AF-A0A838XPF7-F1
#
_cell.length_a   1.000
_cell.length_b   1.000
_cell.length_c   1.000
_cell.angle_alpha   90.00
_cell.angle_beta   90.00
_cell.angle_gamma   90.00
#
_symmetry.space_group_name_H-M   'P 1'
#
loop_
_entity.id
_entity.type
_entity.pdbx_description
1 polymer ?
#
loop_
_entity_poly.entity_id
_entity_poly.type
_entity_poly.pdbx_seq_one_letter_code
_entity_poly.pdbx_strand_id
1 'polypeptide(L)'
;MAILPWVVAPGRTQPDTKLDLTVAPWDYLARSLSAWNSHAGLGELQNQAYGYLFPLGPVMGLADAIGLPGWAAQRLWWSLLLVVAFTGTYLLARRLVGLRPDVALVAAALYALAPRVVTVLSEISVEAWPGAVAPWLVLSAWTMVRPSTDRRVLVRAAAGTGLLTFALGGVNATASAVVLLLPLLVIVTAPRAARRGRALVAWSVAVLVGAAWWVVPLLVLGRYGYPFLDFIETARITTAVTSVPNVLRGADHWIAYILDAESHPVWQSGWVQAQDLVAIVSGMLVAGAGVAGLVVLSRDGERRDVTRFLIGSALLGTLLMTIGHAGVVGSPVAEGVRAFLDGPGAALRNVHKADPLVRLPLTLGVAVLVSHGLGRPRRVPRAAVVVVLAAALLSPTALWAGRGGDANSYEDIPATWRQAAEEIDALHEQDGGSTLVLPAARTAEFTWGKTSDEPLVALAESPVVVRPAAPLGHPGATRLLDRIDAVAATGVAQPGLADLLARMGVARVVVRDGVLPLVQAQPADLVEQTLERSPGFAEHERFGDLAVWTVGSEAAPIVESMAADAQVVVSGGPESLDDLTSLGLPSRAWTTISPAAPDADVVTDSLRWRQFNSGRPAQLAFGPTLDAADDAPEPIGARDLPPAGDRSDQPVREWIGLTSVEASSSGADPFAAAWAGTDAGPAAALDGDLSTAWLTDEETDGRLSLVPAEPSRLGRVTVVPAPTTPSVDSVTLRARRADGTTRVMTVDLAAGRGTADFGAEEFERLELVLPTAPRAVVRGIAEISSDIQDWGSRIRLPGEVDPRRTSIVLSPLAEDAATPRWAFESTSSSRVPVEVTARSRPGPDLEALLDAPARFTSEDRIGDDATSRPGAAFDGDPSTAWRVPAGRDAATVEVVLPDTTAIGRVSSGGTGLAGIRASVGGRVTMLPRTGGVVEGEGDRVTLTFVRTAGEGEWTVPEVDLGAIGAPGPVRVPCSPVFVGTSTVAVGGTVDRQLLVNGDPVTLEPCEGSAAVVAPGTVDVRTGLPAALQVERVVLGSTEFGSGAGRSVLAREESPGRIVASVSGGGDAVLALVQGANEGWRATTSSGRELEPVTIDGWRQGFRLPESLSGEVVIDFAPSAAHRWGLASGPVALLLLLGALVATRRTRLPWDRWPAPATAIDRRIGWGVTGAVGFLCGGLAGLVLAGLAWVLPRRLVVPVSIAAMAGGAVAMAALGVVDRTSAGTVMGQLAGLFTLSLLARALFDGAPRPGSGAPPATTTATRAPR
;
A
#
# COMPACT_ATOMS: atom_id res chain seq x y z
N MET A 1 16.71 -22.68 23.98
CA MET A 1 15.48 -21.98 23.55
C MET A 1 15.44 -20.57 24.11
N ALA A 2 15.32 -20.35 25.43
CA ALA A 2 15.27 -19.01 26.01
C ALA A 2 16.46 -18.08 25.67
N ILE A 3 17.66 -18.62 25.42
CA ILE A 3 18.85 -17.81 25.10
C ILE A 3 18.89 -17.41 23.62
N LEU A 4 18.25 -18.15 22.73
CA LEU A 4 18.41 -17.96 21.27
C LEU A 4 18.00 -16.56 20.78
N PRO A 5 16.91 -15.94 21.26
CA PRO A 5 16.57 -14.57 20.90
C PRO A 5 17.69 -13.56 21.21
N TRP A 6 18.44 -13.78 22.29
CA TRP A 6 19.49 -12.86 22.74
C TRP A 6 20.73 -12.83 21.85
N VAL A 7 20.88 -13.81 20.96
CA VAL A 7 21.97 -13.81 19.97
C VAL A 7 21.55 -13.24 18.61
N VAL A 8 20.27 -12.89 18.45
CA VAL A 8 19.76 -12.23 17.24
C VAL A 8 19.96 -10.73 17.39
N ALA A 9 20.92 -10.18 16.63
CA ALA A 9 21.26 -8.76 16.59
C ALA A 9 21.27 -8.10 18.00
N PRO A 10 22.21 -8.51 18.88
CA PRO A 10 22.26 -8.00 20.24
C PRO A 10 22.49 -6.49 20.26
N GLY A 11 21.79 -5.77 21.14
CA GLY A 11 21.86 -4.30 21.22
C GLY A 11 21.03 -3.55 20.17
N ARG A 12 20.34 -4.26 19.26
CA ARG A 12 19.51 -3.62 18.22
C ARG A 12 18.04 -3.96 18.38
N THR A 13 17.21 -2.92 18.36
CA THR A 13 15.76 -3.03 18.29
C THR A 13 15.36 -3.43 16.88
N GLN A 14 14.49 -4.43 16.80
CA GLN A 14 13.99 -4.99 15.56
C GLN A 14 12.64 -4.34 15.26
N PRO A 15 12.20 -4.28 13.99
CA PRO A 15 10.94 -3.60 13.68
C PRO A 15 9.78 -4.15 14.53
N ASP A 16 9.66 -5.49 14.56
CA ASP A 16 8.56 -6.24 15.21
C ASP A 16 7.19 -5.52 15.04
N THR A 17 6.18 -5.96 15.76
CA THR A 17 4.79 -5.75 15.36
C THR A 17 4.34 -4.28 15.43
N LYS A 18 4.78 -3.53 16.46
CA LYS A 18 4.39 -2.12 16.70
C LYS A 18 5.48 -1.35 17.44
N LEU A 19 5.81 -0.16 16.96
CA LEU A 19 6.86 0.69 17.54
C LEU A 19 6.53 1.10 18.98
N ASP A 20 5.28 1.52 19.23
CA ASP A 20 4.83 2.01 20.53
C ASP A 20 5.15 1.04 21.68
N LEU A 21 5.10 -0.27 21.42
CA LEU A 21 5.37 -1.30 22.43
C LEU A 21 6.81 -1.27 22.94
N THR A 22 7.75 -0.69 22.19
CA THR A 22 9.15 -0.55 22.60
C THR A 22 9.53 0.85 23.05
N VAL A 23 8.64 1.83 22.86
CA VAL A 23 8.89 3.25 23.13
C VAL A 23 8.02 3.76 24.27
N ALA A 24 6.70 3.58 24.18
CA ALA A 24 5.70 4.08 25.12
C ALA A 24 4.55 3.06 25.29
N PRO A 25 4.84 1.84 25.81
CA PRO A 25 3.87 0.74 25.81
C PRO A 25 2.62 1.04 26.62
N TRP A 26 2.72 1.77 27.74
CA TRP A 26 1.56 2.05 28.59
C TRP A 26 0.61 3.06 27.98
N ASP A 27 1.13 4.08 27.29
CA ASP A 27 0.32 5.10 26.63
C ASP A 27 -0.45 4.49 25.47
N TYR A 28 0.21 3.64 24.67
CA TYR A 28 -0.44 2.89 23.60
C TYR A 28 -1.55 1.97 24.12
N LEU A 29 -1.31 1.24 25.21
CA LEU A 29 -2.33 0.38 25.80
C LEU A 29 -3.49 1.19 26.39
N ALA A 30 -3.22 2.36 26.99
CA ALA A 30 -4.24 3.25 27.52
C ALA A 30 -5.15 3.79 26.41
N ARG A 31 -4.57 4.21 25.27
CA ARG A 31 -5.33 4.64 24.08
C ARG A 31 -6.29 3.56 23.58
N SER A 32 -5.88 2.28 23.64
CA SER A 32 -6.69 1.14 23.16
C SER A 32 -7.96 0.81 23.97
N LEU A 33 -8.15 1.45 25.12
CA LEU A 33 -9.35 1.31 25.93
C LEU A 33 -10.58 2.04 25.34
N SER A 34 -10.37 2.92 24.37
CA SER A 34 -11.43 3.52 23.56
C SER A 34 -11.50 2.84 22.18
N ALA A 35 -12.68 2.86 21.56
CA ALA A 35 -12.80 2.36 20.18
C ALA A 35 -12.21 3.36 19.17
N TRP A 36 -12.34 4.65 19.49
CA TRP A 36 -11.86 5.76 18.67
C TRP A 36 -10.47 6.23 19.12
N ASN A 37 -9.61 6.58 18.17
CA ASN A 37 -8.27 7.14 18.41
C ASN A 37 -8.20 8.59 17.94
N SER A 38 -8.24 9.56 18.86
CA SER A 38 -8.00 10.96 18.52
C SER A 38 -6.51 11.30 18.34
N HIS A 39 -5.60 10.43 18.79
CA HIS A 39 -4.15 10.60 18.60
C HIS A 39 -3.73 10.58 17.13
N ALA A 40 -4.50 9.93 16.27
CA ALA A 40 -4.27 9.89 14.82
C ALA A 40 -4.63 11.21 14.09
N GLY A 41 -4.79 12.33 14.83
CA GLY A 41 -5.14 13.66 14.34
C GLY A 41 -6.54 13.73 13.71
N LEU A 42 -6.68 13.18 12.50
CA LEU A 42 -7.93 13.10 11.73
C LEU A 42 -8.87 11.99 12.26
N GLY A 43 -8.43 11.21 13.24
CA GLY A 43 -9.23 10.19 13.90
C GLY A 43 -9.35 8.87 13.13
N GLU A 44 -9.25 7.76 13.85
CA GLU A 44 -9.39 6.41 13.28
C GLU A 44 -9.96 5.40 14.29
N LEU A 45 -10.33 4.23 13.78
CA LEU A 45 -10.72 3.09 14.61
C LEU A 45 -9.53 2.19 14.91
N GLN A 46 -9.35 1.82 16.18
CA GLN A 46 -8.20 1.03 16.65
C GLN A 46 -8.38 -0.47 16.40
N ASN A 47 -8.42 -0.87 15.13
CA ASN A 47 -8.73 -2.24 14.68
C ASN A 47 -7.78 -3.34 15.21
N GLN A 48 -6.61 -2.99 15.75
CA GLN A 48 -5.63 -3.94 16.28
C GLN A 48 -5.17 -3.65 17.72
N ALA A 49 -5.18 -2.38 18.16
CA ALA A 49 -4.50 -1.94 19.39
C ALA A 49 -4.99 -2.68 20.65
N TYR A 50 -6.30 -2.88 20.78
CA TYR A 50 -6.89 -3.58 21.92
C TYR A 50 -6.38 -5.02 22.06
N GLY A 51 -5.96 -5.65 20.96
CA GLY A 51 -5.42 -7.00 20.94
C GLY A 51 -4.12 -7.15 21.74
N TYR A 52 -3.38 -6.05 21.94
CA TYR A 52 -2.10 -6.05 22.66
C TYR A 52 -2.27 -5.97 24.18
N LEU A 53 -3.46 -5.64 24.70
CA LEU A 53 -3.75 -5.57 26.15
C LEU A 53 -3.36 -6.85 26.89
N PHE A 54 -3.44 -8.01 26.25
CA PHE A 54 -2.87 -9.24 26.76
C PHE A 54 -2.59 -10.25 25.63
N PRO A 55 -1.42 -10.93 25.62
CA PRO A 55 -0.37 -10.92 26.65
C PRO A 55 0.86 -10.06 26.35
N LEU A 56 1.05 -9.61 25.10
CA LEU A 56 2.28 -8.93 24.67
C LEU A 56 2.49 -7.57 25.35
N GLY A 57 1.48 -6.70 25.35
CA GLY A 57 1.57 -5.36 25.92
C GLY A 57 2.07 -5.33 27.38
N PRO A 58 1.49 -6.11 28.30
CA PRO A 58 1.96 -6.18 29.67
C PRO A 58 3.41 -6.67 29.83
N VAL A 59 3.90 -7.55 28.95
CA VAL A 59 5.31 -7.98 28.98
C VAL A 59 6.23 -6.81 28.64
N MET A 60 5.86 -6.03 27.63
CA MET A 60 6.64 -4.86 27.20
C MET A 60 6.55 -3.73 28.21
N GLY A 61 5.34 -3.39 28.68
CA GLY A 61 5.14 -2.35 29.69
C GLY A 61 5.82 -2.65 31.03
N LEU A 62 5.83 -3.92 31.48
CA LEU A 62 6.57 -4.29 32.70
C LEU A 62 8.08 -4.21 32.50
N ALA A 63 8.58 -4.51 31.30
CA ALA A 63 10.00 -4.39 30.96
C ALA A 63 10.44 -2.91 30.94
N ASP A 64 9.63 -2.06 30.31
CA ASP A 64 9.79 -0.61 30.28
C ASP A 64 9.76 0.01 31.69
N ALA A 65 8.78 -0.37 32.53
CA ALA A 65 8.64 0.14 33.90
C ALA A 65 9.82 -0.19 34.83
N ILE A 66 10.64 -1.20 34.51
CA ILE A 66 11.87 -1.52 35.25
C ILE A 66 13.15 -1.00 34.56
N GLY A 67 13.00 -0.21 33.48
CA GLY A 67 14.09 0.42 32.74
C GLY A 67 14.85 -0.52 31.79
N LEU A 68 14.23 -1.59 31.29
CA LEU A 68 14.85 -2.40 30.24
C LEU A 68 14.79 -1.66 28.89
N PRO A 69 15.88 -1.63 28.11
CA PRO A 69 15.85 -1.06 26.77
C PRO A 69 14.94 -1.89 25.85
N GLY A 70 14.33 -1.22 24.85
CA GLY A 70 13.34 -1.81 23.95
C GLY A 70 13.79 -3.13 23.30
N TRP A 71 15.04 -3.21 22.82
CA TRP A 71 15.59 -4.45 22.26
C TRP A 71 15.60 -5.62 23.26
N ALA A 72 15.88 -5.37 24.53
CA ALA A 72 15.91 -6.40 25.57
C ALA A 72 14.49 -6.86 25.94
N ALA A 73 13.52 -5.93 25.98
CA ALA A 73 12.11 -6.24 26.14
C ALA A 73 11.60 -7.17 25.01
N GLN A 74 11.97 -6.88 23.76
CA GLN A 74 11.70 -7.76 22.62
C GLN A 74 12.28 -9.16 22.81
N ARG A 75 13.56 -9.28 23.21
CA ARG A 75 14.17 -10.61 23.42
C ARG A 75 13.53 -11.37 24.56
N LEU A 76 13.05 -10.70 25.61
CA LEU A 76 12.28 -11.32 26.69
C LEU A 76 10.96 -11.91 26.16
N TRP A 77 10.22 -11.14 25.37
CA TRP A 77 8.99 -11.60 24.72
C TRP A 77 9.23 -12.79 23.79
N TRP A 78 10.23 -12.71 22.91
CA TRP A 78 10.59 -13.80 22.00
C TRP A 78 11.02 -15.05 22.77
N SER A 79 11.71 -14.89 23.90
CA SER A 79 12.11 -15.99 24.78
C SER A 79 10.89 -16.69 25.36
N LEU A 80 9.90 -15.92 25.81
CA LEU A 80 8.63 -16.44 26.31
C LEU A 80 7.91 -17.23 25.22
N LEU A 81 7.76 -16.66 24.03
CA LEU A 81 7.13 -17.31 22.87
C LEU A 81 7.77 -18.67 22.56
N LEU A 82 9.10 -18.70 22.39
CA LEU A 82 9.83 -19.93 22.08
C LEU A 82 9.75 -20.96 23.20
N VAL A 83 9.79 -20.54 24.47
CA VAL A 83 9.65 -21.45 25.62
C VAL A 83 8.25 -22.04 25.69
N VAL A 84 7.19 -21.25 25.47
CA VAL A 84 5.80 -21.72 25.47
C VAL A 84 5.58 -22.75 24.36
N ALA A 85 6.04 -22.45 23.14
CA ALA A 85 5.98 -23.38 22.01
C ALA A 85 6.75 -24.68 22.29
N PHE A 86 7.99 -24.56 22.78
CA PHE A 86 8.87 -25.70 23.07
C PHE A 86 8.29 -26.61 24.15
N THR A 87 7.91 -26.04 25.30
CA THR A 87 7.43 -26.81 26.46
C THR A 87 6.08 -27.47 26.20
N GLY A 88 5.17 -26.78 25.51
CA GLY A 88 3.89 -27.34 25.09
C GLY A 88 4.07 -28.54 24.17
N THR A 89 4.90 -28.42 23.13
CA THR A 89 5.19 -29.51 22.19
C THR A 89 5.94 -30.66 22.86
N TYR A 90 6.88 -30.38 23.76
CA TYR A 90 7.57 -31.40 24.55
C TYR A 90 6.56 -32.24 25.37
N LEU A 91 5.64 -31.58 26.08
CA LEU A 91 4.61 -32.27 26.86
C LEU A 91 3.67 -33.07 25.96
N LEU A 92 3.30 -32.53 24.81
CA LEU A 92 2.48 -33.23 23.82
C LEU A 92 3.17 -34.50 23.30
N ALA A 93 4.44 -34.41 22.91
CA ALA A 93 5.25 -35.55 22.49
C ALA A 93 5.35 -36.63 23.59
N ARG A 94 5.51 -36.22 24.85
CA ARG A 94 5.60 -37.13 26.01
C ARG A 94 4.27 -37.79 26.35
N ARG A 95 3.19 -37.02 26.41
CA ARG A 95 1.89 -37.46 26.96
C ARG A 95 0.98 -38.08 25.91
N LEU A 96 0.91 -37.49 24.71
CA LEU A 96 0.02 -37.96 23.65
C LEU A 96 0.72 -39.06 22.84
N VAL A 97 1.88 -38.75 22.27
CA VAL A 97 2.60 -39.69 21.40
C VAL A 97 3.30 -40.79 22.23
N GLY A 98 3.79 -40.47 23.43
CA GLY A 98 4.51 -41.42 24.29
C GLY A 98 5.98 -41.59 23.91
N LEU A 99 6.62 -40.51 23.45
CA LEU A 99 8.04 -40.51 23.10
C LEU A 99 8.92 -40.47 24.35
N ARG A 100 10.15 -40.98 24.22
CA ARG A 100 11.19 -40.84 25.25
C ARG A 100 11.56 -39.35 25.45
N PRO A 101 12.07 -38.95 26.63
CA PRO A 101 12.40 -37.54 26.91
C PRO A 101 13.36 -36.92 25.89
N ASP A 102 14.44 -37.62 25.57
CA ASP A 102 15.46 -37.21 24.59
C ASP A 102 14.87 -36.95 23.19
N VAL A 103 14.00 -37.84 22.72
CA VAL A 103 13.37 -37.70 21.40
C VAL A 103 12.26 -36.63 21.40
N ALA A 104 11.57 -36.45 22.53
CA ALA A 104 10.56 -35.39 22.68
C ALA A 104 11.19 -33.98 22.60
N LEU A 105 12.45 -33.81 23.02
CA LEU A 105 13.19 -32.55 22.86
C LEU A 105 13.39 -32.20 21.38
N VAL A 106 13.57 -33.19 20.50
CA VAL A 106 13.72 -32.97 19.05
C VAL A 106 12.43 -32.38 18.45
N ALA A 107 11.27 -32.98 18.77
CA ALA A 107 9.98 -32.44 18.31
C ALA A 107 9.76 -31.00 18.81
N ALA A 108 10.06 -30.75 20.08
CA ALA A 108 9.91 -29.45 20.71
C ALA A 108 10.79 -28.37 20.07
N ALA A 109 12.08 -28.69 19.82
CA ALA A 109 13.00 -27.78 19.16
C ALA A 109 12.57 -27.47 17.71
N LEU A 110 12.18 -28.50 16.95
CA LEU A 110 11.71 -28.35 15.58
C LEU A 110 10.44 -27.50 15.44
N TYR A 111 9.52 -27.59 16.41
CA TYR A 111 8.31 -26.78 16.41
C TYR A 111 8.58 -25.33 16.82
N ALA A 112 9.37 -25.13 17.88
CA ALA A 112 9.71 -23.79 18.35
C ALA A 112 10.58 -23.03 17.34
N LEU A 113 11.43 -23.73 16.57
CA LEU A 113 12.28 -23.15 15.51
C LEU A 113 11.75 -23.49 14.12
N ALA A 114 10.44 -23.71 13.99
CA ALA A 114 9.84 -23.94 12.69
C ALA A 114 10.11 -22.75 11.75
N PRO A 115 10.24 -22.97 10.43
CA PRO A 115 10.48 -21.90 9.47
C PRO A 115 9.54 -20.70 9.69
N ARG A 116 8.24 -20.95 9.85
CA ARG A 116 7.23 -19.92 10.14
C ARG A 116 7.56 -19.05 11.36
N VAL A 117 8.06 -19.64 12.44
CA VAL A 117 8.40 -18.89 13.67
C VAL A 117 9.65 -18.05 13.42
N VAL A 118 10.66 -18.63 12.78
CA VAL A 118 11.93 -17.95 12.48
C VAL A 118 11.71 -16.78 11.54
N THR A 119 10.83 -16.92 10.54
CA THR A 119 10.57 -15.83 9.58
C THR A 119 9.86 -14.66 10.24
N VAL A 120 8.90 -14.91 11.14
CA VAL A 120 8.10 -13.82 11.71
C VAL A 120 8.67 -13.18 12.98
N LEU A 121 9.70 -13.78 13.59
CA LEU A 121 10.14 -13.38 14.92
C LEU A 121 10.59 -11.91 15.00
N SER A 122 11.38 -11.43 14.03
CA SER A 122 11.90 -10.06 14.03
C SER A 122 10.92 -9.00 13.54
N GLU A 123 9.79 -9.40 12.94
CA GLU A 123 8.98 -8.48 12.12
C GLU A 123 7.51 -8.48 12.50
N ILE A 124 6.96 -9.62 12.92
CA ILE A 124 5.58 -9.70 13.40
C ILE A 124 5.43 -10.85 14.42
N SER A 125 6.18 -10.79 15.51
CA SER A 125 6.32 -11.90 16.46
C SER A 125 4.97 -12.35 17.06
N VAL A 126 4.03 -11.43 17.21
CA VAL A 126 2.69 -11.73 17.75
C VAL A 126 1.91 -12.71 16.87
N GLU A 127 2.19 -12.79 15.56
CA GLU A 127 1.51 -13.73 14.67
C GLU A 127 1.91 -15.18 14.96
N ALA A 128 3.12 -15.43 15.48
CA ALA A 128 3.55 -16.77 15.90
C ALA A 128 2.98 -17.19 17.27
N TRP A 129 2.52 -16.24 18.08
CA TRP A 129 2.06 -16.50 19.44
C TRP A 129 0.87 -17.48 19.53
N PRO A 130 -0.20 -17.38 18.73
CA PRO A 130 -1.26 -18.39 18.70
C PRO A 130 -0.73 -19.81 18.44
N GLY A 131 0.25 -19.94 17.53
CA GLY A 131 0.95 -21.18 17.24
C GLY A 131 1.71 -21.71 18.46
N ALA A 132 2.40 -20.85 19.21
CA ALA A 132 3.09 -21.23 20.44
C ALA A 132 2.14 -21.80 21.51
N VAL A 133 0.93 -21.23 21.63
CA VAL A 133 -0.11 -21.67 22.58
C VAL A 133 -0.83 -22.96 22.12
N ALA A 134 -0.86 -23.24 20.83
CA ALA A 134 -1.62 -24.34 20.24
C ALA A 134 -1.35 -25.73 20.87
N PRO A 135 -0.11 -26.17 21.18
CA PRO A 135 0.14 -27.44 21.84
C PRO A 135 -0.53 -27.56 23.22
N TRP A 136 -0.66 -26.45 23.95
CA TRP A 136 -1.31 -26.40 25.27
C TRP A 136 -2.84 -26.53 25.16
N LEU A 137 -3.43 -25.93 24.13
CA LEU A 137 -4.84 -26.10 23.80
C LEU A 137 -5.15 -27.56 23.46
N VAL A 138 -4.29 -28.20 22.67
CA VAL A 138 -4.39 -29.63 22.36
C VAL A 138 -4.31 -30.49 23.60
N LEU A 139 -3.37 -30.22 24.52
CA LEU A 139 -3.25 -30.95 25.80
C LEU A 139 -4.54 -30.84 26.63
N SER A 140 -5.13 -29.63 26.71
CA SER A 140 -6.36 -29.40 27.46
C SER A 140 -7.53 -30.17 26.85
N ALA A 141 -7.77 -30.04 25.54
CA ALA A 141 -8.82 -30.77 24.84
C ALA A 141 -8.62 -32.30 24.88
N TRP A 142 -7.37 -32.76 24.83
CA TRP A 142 -7.03 -34.19 24.94
C TRP A 142 -7.57 -34.79 26.23
N THR A 143 -7.43 -34.08 27.34
CA THR A 143 -7.88 -34.55 28.67
C THR A 143 -9.40 -34.60 28.81
N MET A 144 -10.16 -33.85 28.00
CA MET A 144 -11.63 -33.82 28.06
C MET A 144 -12.30 -35.07 27.47
N VAL A 145 -11.57 -35.80 26.63
CA VAL A 145 -12.08 -36.94 25.86
C VAL A 145 -11.47 -38.26 26.30
N ARG A 146 -10.81 -38.31 27.47
CA ARG A 146 -10.22 -39.54 28.01
C ARG A 146 -11.24 -40.41 28.74
N PRO A 147 -11.06 -41.75 28.79
CA PRO A 147 -11.97 -42.66 29.49
C PRO A 147 -12.19 -42.30 30.96
N SER A 148 -11.13 -41.90 31.66
CA SER A 148 -11.17 -41.53 33.08
C SER A 148 -11.65 -40.08 33.35
N THR A 149 -12.24 -39.40 32.36
CA THR A 149 -12.72 -38.01 32.50
C THR A 149 -14.02 -37.90 33.29
N ASP A 150 -13.93 -37.37 34.51
CA ASP A 150 -15.08 -36.99 35.34
C ASP A 150 -15.47 -35.49 35.17
N ARG A 151 -16.47 -35.05 35.95
CA ARG A 151 -16.94 -33.65 35.91
C ARG A 151 -15.87 -32.64 36.36
N ARG A 152 -15.07 -32.96 37.38
CA ARG A 152 -14.05 -32.05 37.91
C ARG A 152 -12.89 -31.91 36.95
N VAL A 153 -12.48 -32.99 36.29
CA VAL A 153 -11.50 -32.98 35.21
C VAL A 153 -12.01 -32.12 34.06
N LEU A 154 -13.26 -32.31 33.63
CA LEU A 154 -13.85 -31.55 32.54
C LEU A 154 -13.86 -30.04 32.85
N VAL A 155 -14.27 -29.64 34.06
CA VAL A 155 -14.24 -28.24 34.49
C VAL A 155 -12.81 -27.70 34.52
N ARG A 156 -11.84 -28.47 35.03
CA ARG A 156 -10.42 -28.06 35.06
C ARG A 156 -9.86 -27.85 33.66
N ALA A 157 -10.13 -28.79 32.76
CA ALA A 157 -9.68 -28.72 31.37
C ALA A 157 -10.37 -27.56 30.64
N ALA A 158 -11.66 -27.32 30.88
CA ALA A 158 -12.40 -26.21 30.30
C ALA A 158 -11.86 -24.86 30.81
N ALA A 159 -11.57 -24.74 32.10
CA ALA A 159 -10.92 -23.56 32.66
C ALA A 159 -9.54 -23.30 32.04
N GLY A 160 -8.74 -24.37 31.86
CA GLY A 160 -7.47 -24.30 31.14
C GLY A 160 -7.63 -23.84 29.69
N THR A 161 -8.57 -24.42 28.94
CA THR A 161 -8.90 -23.96 27.58
C THR A 161 -9.28 -22.49 27.56
N GLY A 162 -10.15 -22.04 28.46
CA GLY A 162 -10.59 -20.64 28.50
C GLY A 162 -9.44 -19.68 28.79
N LEU A 163 -8.52 -20.02 29.70
CA LEU A 163 -7.34 -19.17 29.97
C LEU A 163 -6.35 -19.16 28.81
N LEU A 164 -6.18 -20.29 28.12
CA LEU A 164 -5.34 -20.35 26.93
C LEU A 164 -5.96 -19.57 25.78
N THR A 165 -7.28 -19.63 25.57
CA THR A 165 -8.00 -18.80 24.60
C THR A 165 -7.94 -17.32 24.97
N PHE A 166 -8.07 -16.98 26.25
CA PHE A 166 -7.84 -15.62 26.76
C PHE A 166 -6.44 -15.13 26.43
N ALA A 167 -5.44 -16.01 26.58
CA ALA A 167 -4.05 -15.71 26.27
C ALA A 167 -3.72 -15.68 24.78
N LEU A 168 -4.55 -16.21 23.87
CA LEU A 168 -4.28 -16.11 22.43
C LEU A 168 -4.17 -14.65 21.96
N GLY A 169 -4.90 -13.73 22.60
CA GLY A 169 -4.92 -12.32 22.24
C GLY A 169 -5.78 -12.03 21.01
N GLY A 170 -6.20 -10.76 20.92
CA GLY A 170 -7.11 -10.25 19.90
C GLY A 170 -6.45 -9.66 18.65
N VAL A 171 -5.12 -9.54 18.62
CA VAL A 171 -4.39 -8.80 17.56
C VAL A 171 -4.72 -9.33 16.16
N ASN A 172 -4.71 -10.65 16.01
CA ASN A 172 -5.09 -11.32 14.76
C ASN A 172 -6.09 -12.43 15.07
N ALA A 173 -7.37 -12.05 15.15
CA ALA A 173 -8.46 -12.96 15.51
C ALA A 173 -8.52 -14.20 14.60
N THR A 174 -8.17 -14.08 13.31
CA THR A 174 -8.08 -15.21 12.38
C THR A 174 -7.02 -16.22 12.81
N ALA A 175 -5.81 -15.77 13.17
CA ALA A 175 -4.75 -16.65 13.65
C ALA A 175 -5.17 -17.37 14.95
N SER A 176 -5.78 -16.64 15.89
CA SER A 176 -6.35 -17.18 17.12
C SER A 176 -7.46 -18.22 16.85
N ALA A 177 -8.34 -17.97 15.89
CA ALA A 177 -9.41 -18.89 15.52
C ALA A 177 -8.90 -20.17 14.85
N VAL A 178 -7.91 -20.06 13.96
CA VAL A 178 -7.37 -21.20 13.20
C VAL A 178 -6.69 -22.22 14.14
N VAL A 179 -5.95 -21.77 15.16
CA VAL A 179 -5.32 -22.71 16.11
C VAL A 179 -6.34 -23.45 16.98
N LEU A 180 -7.56 -22.94 17.13
CA LEU A 180 -8.66 -23.63 17.82
C LEU A 180 -9.21 -24.83 17.01
N LEU A 181 -8.88 -24.95 15.73
CA LEU A 181 -9.18 -26.16 14.95
C LEU A 181 -8.41 -27.38 15.47
N LEU A 182 -7.22 -27.20 16.05
CA LEU A 182 -6.44 -28.31 16.63
C LEU A 182 -7.16 -29.01 17.81
N PRO A 183 -7.58 -28.32 18.88
CA PRO A 183 -8.36 -28.95 19.95
C PRO A 183 -9.73 -29.45 19.46
N LEU A 184 -10.37 -28.77 18.49
CA LEU A 184 -11.60 -29.28 17.87
C LEU A 184 -11.38 -30.62 17.18
N LEU A 185 -10.30 -30.75 16.41
CA LEU A 185 -9.91 -32.00 15.74
C LEU A 185 -9.65 -33.11 16.75
N VAL A 186 -9.05 -32.82 17.92
CA VAL A 186 -8.94 -33.80 19.02
C VAL A 186 -10.32 -34.31 19.44
N ILE A 187 -11.28 -33.42 19.65
CA ILE A 187 -12.63 -33.79 20.13
C ILE A 187 -13.41 -34.60 19.08
N VAL A 188 -13.38 -34.16 17.81
CA VAL A 188 -14.16 -34.80 16.73
C VAL A 188 -13.55 -36.13 16.26
N THR A 189 -12.23 -36.31 16.40
CA THR A 189 -11.54 -37.57 16.04
C THR A 189 -11.47 -38.58 17.19
N ALA A 190 -11.66 -38.16 18.45
CA ALA A 190 -11.71 -39.04 19.63
C ALA A 190 -12.76 -40.15 19.50
N PRO A 191 -12.67 -41.33 20.13
CA PRO A 191 -13.70 -42.38 19.98
C PRO A 191 -15.13 -41.93 20.37
N ARG A 192 -16.19 -42.54 19.80
CA ARG A 192 -17.59 -42.20 20.14
C ARG A 192 -17.88 -42.35 21.64
N ALA A 193 -17.25 -43.33 22.30
CA ALA A 193 -17.34 -43.56 23.73
C ALA A 193 -16.84 -42.37 24.59
N ALA A 194 -16.08 -41.43 24.01
CA ALA A 194 -15.58 -40.24 24.69
C ALA A 194 -16.66 -39.19 25.01
N ARG A 195 -17.94 -39.42 24.64
CA ARG A 195 -19.04 -38.47 24.82
C ARG A 195 -18.70 -37.10 24.22
N ARG A 196 -18.27 -37.11 22.95
CA ARG A 196 -17.74 -35.93 22.21
C ARG A 196 -18.61 -34.67 22.37
N GLY A 197 -19.94 -34.80 22.33
CA GLY A 197 -20.86 -33.66 22.50
C GLY A 197 -20.69 -32.93 23.83
N ARG A 198 -20.45 -33.64 24.94
CA ARG A 198 -20.19 -33.03 26.24
C ARG A 198 -18.87 -32.26 26.26
N ALA A 199 -17.82 -32.85 25.68
CA ALA A 199 -16.52 -32.20 25.58
C ALA A 199 -16.60 -30.97 24.66
N LEU A 200 -17.31 -31.09 23.53
CA LEU A 200 -17.52 -29.99 22.58
C LEU A 200 -18.23 -28.81 23.25
N VAL A 201 -19.34 -29.04 23.96
CA VAL A 201 -20.06 -27.96 24.67
C VAL A 201 -19.16 -27.29 25.72
N ALA A 202 -18.46 -28.07 26.55
CA ALA A 202 -17.58 -27.51 27.58
C ALA A 202 -16.41 -26.72 26.97
N TRP A 203 -15.83 -27.23 25.89
CA TRP A 203 -14.78 -26.55 25.14
C TRP A 203 -15.30 -25.27 24.48
N SER A 204 -16.45 -25.30 23.80
CA SER A 204 -17.04 -24.13 23.14
C SER A 204 -17.38 -23.03 24.14
N VAL A 205 -17.97 -23.37 25.29
CA VAL A 205 -18.24 -22.38 26.36
C VAL A 205 -16.94 -21.78 26.88
N ALA A 206 -15.91 -22.59 27.13
CA ALA A 206 -14.62 -22.10 27.58
C ALA A 206 -13.95 -21.16 26.57
N VAL A 207 -13.99 -21.52 25.28
CA VAL A 207 -13.47 -20.68 24.19
C VAL A 207 -14.22 -19.34 24.17
N LEU A 208 -15.55 -19.35 24.20
CA LEU A 208 -16.36 -18.13 24.19
C LEU A 208 -16.05 -17.23 25.39
N VAL A 209 -15.96 -17.80 26.60
CA VAL A 209 -15.61 -17.05 27.82
C VAL A 209 -14.20 -16.46 27.73
N GLY A 210 -13.22 -17.23 27.25
CA GLY A 210 -11.84 -16.76 27.08
C GLY A 210 -11.71 -15.70 25.98
N ALA A 211 -12.50 -15.81 24.92
CA ALA A 211 -12.45 -14.93 23.75
C ALA A 211 -13.28 -13.65 23.88
N ALA A 212 -14.24 -13.60 24.81
CA ALA A 212 -15.23 -12.53 24.92
C ALA A 212 -14.59 -11.14 24.93
N TRP A 213 -13.46 -10.98 25.61
CA TRP A 213 -12.82 -9.68 25.79
C TRP A 213 -12.24 -9.08 24.51
N TRP A 214 -11.90 -9.91 23.51
CA TRP A 214 -11.38 -9.44 22.23
C TRP A 214 -12.33 -9.64 21.06
N VAL A 215 -13.28 -10.59 21.13
CA VAL A 215 -14.32 -10.78 20.10
C VAL A 215 -15.34 -9.65 20.14
N VAL A 216 -15.72 -9.16 21.33
CA VAL A 216 -16.72 -8.07 21.42
C VAL A 216 -16.17 -6.77 20.80
N PRO A 217 -14.97 -6.28 21.17
CA PRO A 217 -14.30 -5.20 20.44
C PRO A 217 -14.21 -5.44 18.94
N LEU A 218 -13.80 -6.64 18.51
CA LEU A 218 -13.71 -6.98 17.09
C LEU A 218 -15.03 -6.76 16.34
N LEU A 219 -16.15 -7.20 16.94
CA LEU A 219 -17.48 -7.06 16.34
C LEU A 219 -17.93 -5.60 16.30
N VAL A 220 -17.58 -4.81 17.32
CA VAL A 220 -17.83 -3.36 17.33
C VAL A 220 -17.04 -2.70 16.21
N LEU A 221 -15.72 -2.90 16.18
CA LEU A 221 -14.83 -2.28 15.21
C LEU A 221 -15.15 -2.74 13.77
N GLY A 222 -15.53 -4.01 13.58
CA GLY A 222 -15.95 -4.53 12.28
C GLY A 222 -17.27 -3.95 11.75
N ARG A 223 -18.15 -3.41 12.62
CA ARG A 223 -19.40 -2.75 12.20
C ARG A 223 -19.19 -1.31 11.75
N TYR A 224 -18.22 -0.62 12.36
CA TYR A 224 -17.98 0.81 12.15
C TYR A 224 -16.68 1.11 11.38
N GLY A 225 -15.87 0.09 11.10
CA GLY A 225 -14.61 0.20 10.34
C GLY A 225 -14.82 0.61 8.89
N TYR A 226 -13.91 1.42 8.36
CA TYR A 226 -13.82 1.73 6.94
C TYR A 226 -13.39 0.48 6.14
N PRO A 227 -13.70 0.37 4.83
CA PRO A 227 -13.44 -0.81 4.01
C PRO A 227 -11.95 -0.98 3.63
N PHE A 228 -11.05 -1.05 4.61
CA PHE A 228 -9.60 -1.11 4.39
C PHE A 228 -9.12 -2.45 3.79
N LEU A 229 -9.91 -3.53 3.91
CA LEU A 229 -9.54 -4.86 3.41
C LEU A 229 -9.44 -4.92 1.87
N ASP A 230 -10.00 -3.95 1.15
CA ASP A 230 -9.90 -3.85 -0.30
C ASP A 230 -8.56 -3.23 -0.75
N PHE A 231 -7.86 -2.55 0.17
CA PHE A 231 -6.63 -1.78 -0.07
C PHE A 231 -5.37 -2.39 0.57
N ILE A 232 -5.40 -3.72 0.76
CA ILE A 232 -4.27 -4.50 1.28
C ILE A 232 -3.91 -5.62 0.29
N GLU A 233 -3.53 -6.81 0.76
CA GLU A 233 -3.21 -7.92 -0.13
C GLU A 233 -4.43 -8.52 -0.85
N THR A 234 -4.24 -9.10 -2.04
CA THR A 234 -5.29 -9.84 -2.79
C THR A 234 -5.12 -11.36 -2.65
N ALA A 235 -6.19 -12.13 -2.82
CA ALA A 235 -6.14 -13.59 -2.75
C ALA A 235 -5.25 -14.19 -3.84
N ARG A 236 -5.10 -13.51 -4.98
CA ARG A 236 -4.16 -13.88 -6.05
C ARG A 236 -2.73 -13.94 -5.53
N ILE A 237 -2.33 -12.95 -4.73
CA ILE A 237 -0.99 -12.81 -4.13
C ILE A 237 -0.83 -13.73 -2.93
N THR A 238 -1.79 -13.77 -2.00
CA THR A 238 -1.63 -14.60 -0.78
C THR A 238 -1.60 -16.10 -1.07
N THR A 239 -2.32 -16.55 -2.10
CA THR A 239 -2.30 -17.95 -2.57
C THR A 239 -1.24 -18.19 -3.66
N ALA A 240 -0.56 -17.12 -4.09
CA ALA A 240 0.88 -17.03 -4.34
C ALA A 240 1.62 -18.36 -4.42
N VAL A 241 2.07 -18.68 -3.23
CA VAL A 241 3.21 -19.54 -2.94
C VAL A 241 2.78 -20.75 -2.13
N THR A 242 1.46 -20.98 -2.03
CA THR A 242 0.85 -22.00 -1.18
C THR A 242 0.71 -23.35 -1.89
N SER A 243 1.68 -23.70 -2.75
CA SER A 243 1.77 -25.05 -3.32
C SER A 243 2.00 -26.09 -2.20
N VAL A 244 1.62 -27.34 -2.43
CA VAL A 244 1.77 -28.43 -1.45
C VAL A 244 3.20 -28.55 -0.90
N PRO A 245 4.28 -28.55 -1.72
CA PRO A 245 5.63 -28.63 -1.18
C PRO A 245 6.01 -27.42 -0.32
N ASN A 246 5.61 -26.20 -0.71
CA ASN A 246 5.87 -24.99 0.06
C ASN A 246 5.15 -25.02 1.42
N VAL A 247 3.90 -25.45 1.44
CA VAL A 247 3.13 -25.64 2.68
C VAL A 247 3.76 -26.70 3.58
N LEU A 248 4.13 -27.86 3.04
CA LEU A 248 4.74 -28.93 3.83
C LEU A 248 6.11 -28.53 4.39
N ARG A 249 6.93 -27.79 3.63
CA ARG A 249 8.26 -27.35 4.09
C ARG A 249 8.21 -26.12 5.00
N GLY A 250 7.21 -25.25 4.88
CA GLY A 250 7.04 -24.03 5.68
C GLY A 250 7.49 -22.75 5.02
N ALA A 251 7.28 -22.64 3.71
CA ALA A 251 7.59 -21.48 2.90
C ALA A 251 6.34 -20.94 2.20
N ASP A 252 5.23 -20.95 2.93
CA ASP A 252 3.88 -20.57 2.50
C ASP A 252 3.55 -19.09 2.76
N HIS A 253 4.43 -18.32 3.42
CA HIS A 253 4.22 -16.88 3.64
C HIS A 253 4.56 -16.08 2.38
N TRP A 254 3.57 -15.38 1.81
CA TRP A 254 3.75 -14.64 0.55
C TRP A 254 4.71 -13.44 0.63
N ILE A 255 4.77 -12.71 1.75
CA ILE A 255 5.69 -11.58 1.95
C ILE A 255 7.17 -11.99 1.81
N ALA A 256 7.51 -13.25 2.13
CA ALA A 256 8.86 -13.79 1.97
C ALA A 256 9.36 -13.81 0.51
N TYR A 257 8.50 -13.52 -0.46
CA TYR A 257 8.78 -13.51 -1.89
C TYR A 257 8.70 -12.11 -2.51
N ILE A 258 8.40 -11.07 -1.71
CA ILE A 258 8.35 -9.69 -2.18
C ILE A 258 9.77 -9.12 -2.20
N LEU A 259 10.07 -8.39 -3.26
CA LEU A 259 11.24 -7.54 -3.37
C LEU A 259 10.79 -6.07 -3.32
N ASP A 260 11.62 -5.21 -2.75
CA ASP A 260 11.44 -3.76 -2.84
C ASP A 260 11.84 -3.21 -4.22
N ALA A 261 11.75 -1.89 -4.38
CA ALA A 261 12.12 -1.19 -5.61
C ALA A 261 13.60 -1.37 -5.99
N GLU A 262 14.48 -1.71 -5.04
CA GLU A 262 15.90 -1.97 -5.26
C GLU A 262 16.20 -3.46 -5.49
N SER A 263 15.17 -4.29 -5.66
CA SER A 263 15.27 -5.74 -5.78
C SER A 263 15.87 -6.44 -4.55
N HIS A 264 15.77 -5.83 -3.37
CA HIS A 264 16.13 -6.44 -2.10
C HIS A 264 14.92 -7.11 -1.44
N PRO A 265 15.12 -8.20 -0.68
CA PRO A 265 14.03 -8.85 0.02
C PRO A 265 13.52 -8.00 1.18
N VAL A 266 12.25 -7.61 1.11
CA VAL A 266 11.58 -6.84 2.19
C VAL A 266 11.53 -7.59 3.52
N TRP A 267 11.67 -8.93 3.47
CA TRP A 267 11.68 -9.80 4.63
C TRP A 267 12.81 -10.83 4.55
N GLN A 268 13.94 -10.52 5.18
CA GLN A 268 15.19 -11.27 4.94
C GLN A 268 15.13 -12.73 5.41
N SER A 269 14.65 -12.95 6.63
CA SER A 269 14.52 -14.29 7.20
C SER A 269 13.55 -15.14 6.39
N GLY A 270 12.44 -14.54 5.94
CA GLY A 270 11.47 -15.09 5.00
C GLY A 270 12.13 -15.53 3.69
N TRP A 271 12.84 -14.60 3.04
CA TRP A 271 13.49 -14.83 1.75
C TRP A 271 14.47 -16.00 1.80
N VAL A 272 15.33 -16.06 2.82
CA VAL A 272 16.25 -17.19 3.01
C VAL A 272 15.47 -18.50 3.09
N GLN A 273 14.39 -18.57 3.87
CA GLN A 273 13.60 -19.79 4.00
C GLN A 273 12.85 -20.17 2.72
N ALA A 274 12.47 -19.18 1.92
CA ALA A 274 11.77 -19.38 0.65
C ALA A 274 12.72 -19.84 -0.47
N GLN A 275 13.88 -19.21 -0.60
CA GLN A 275 14.72 -19.23 -1.81
C GLN A 275 16.08 -19.92 -1.64
N ASP A 276 16.63 -20.00 -0.42
CA ASP A 276 17.96 -20.57 -0.22
C ASP A 276 17.99 -22.08 -0.47
N LEU A 277 19.03 -22.55 -1.15
CA LEU A 277 19.21 -23.96 -1.52
C LEU A 277 19.21 -24.88 -0.29
N VAL A 278 19.91 -24.50 0.78
CA VAL A 278 19.99 -25.27 2.02
C VAL A 278 18.62 -25.29 2.69
N ALA A 279 17.91 -24.16 2.75
CA ALA A 279 16.56 -24.09 3.30
C ALA A 279 15.55 -24.98 2.52
N ILE A 280 15.59 -24.94 1.19
CA ILE A 280 14.73 -25.77 0.33
C ILE A 280 15.01 -27.26 0.59
N VAL A 281 16.27 -27.68 0.48
CA VAL A 281 16.64 -29.11 0.61
C VAL A 281 16.37 -29.63 2.01
N SER A 282 16.83 -28.90 3.04
CA SER A 282 16.63 -29.31 4.43
C SER A 282 15.15 -29.30 4.83
N GLY A 283 14.40 -28.27 4.47
CA GLY A 283 12.96 -28.16 4.74
C GLY A 283 12.15 -29.27 4.08
N MET A 284 12.46 -29.62 2.81
CA MET A 284 11.83 -30.73 2.10
C MET A 284 12.13 -32.09 2.73
N LEU A 285 13.39 -32.33 3.13
CA LEU A 285 13.79 -33.56 3.81
C LEU A 285 13.10 -33.70 5.17
N VAL A 286 13.00 -32.61 5.94
CA VAL A 286 12.29 -32.57 7.22
C VAL A 286 10.79 -32.82 7.02
N ALA A 287 10.17 -32.21 6.02
CA ALA A 287 8.77 -32.43 5.69
C ALA A 287 8.49 -33.90 5.29
N GLY A 288 9.31 -34.46 4.41
CA GLY A 288 9.23 -35.88 4.01
C GLY A 288 9.43 -36.83 5.18
N ALA A 289 10.38 -36.53 6.08
CA ALA A 289 10.60 -37.28 7.32
C ALA A 289 9.40 -37.17 8.29
N GLY A 290 8.78 -36.00 8.39
CA GLY A 290 7.57 -35.76 9.17
C GLY A 290 6.41 -36.63 8.70
N VAL A 291 6.12 -36.61 7.39
CA VAL A 291 5.09 -37.45 6.77
C VAL A 291 5.41 -38.93 6.98
N ALA A 292 6.64 -39.35 6.70
CA ALA A 292 7.08 -40.73 6.89
C ALA A 292 6.91 -41.19 8.34
N GLY A 293 7.18 -40.33 9.32
CA GLY A 293 6.98 -40.60 10.74
C GLY A 293 5.51 -40.72 11.14
N LEU A 294 4.62 -39.89 10.59
CA LEU A 294 3.17 -40.03 10.77
C LEU A 294 2.63 -41.34 10.17
N VAL A 295 3.17 -41.76 9.02
CA VAL A 295 2.88 -43.08 8.42
C VAL A 295 3.39 -44.23 9.30
N VAL A 296 4.54 -44.06 9.96
CA VAL A 296 5.04 -45.05 10.93
C VAL A 296 4.11 -45.11 12.14
N LEU A 297 3.70 -43.95 12.66
CA LEU A 297 2.79 -43.84 13.80
C LEU A 297 1.43 -44.51 13.51
N SER A 298 0.92 -44.37 12.27
CA SER A 298 -0.40 -44.92 11.90
C SER A 298 -0.47 -46.45 11.92
N ARG A 299 0.68 -47.13 11.93
CA ARG A 299 0.77 -48.59 12.04
C ARG A 299 0.60 -49.09 13.46
N ASP A 300 0.70 -48.21 14.46
CA ASP A 300 0.47 -48.53 15.87
C ASP A 300 -1.02 -48.42 16.21
N GLY A 301 -1.67 -49.57 16.39
CA GLY A 301 -3.10 -49.65 16.72
C GLY A 301 -3.48 -49.03 18.06
N GLU A 302 -2.54 -48.96 19.02
CA GLU A 302 -2.77 -48.36 20.34
C GLU A 302 -2.75 -46.82 20.31
N ARG A 303 -2.17 -46.22 19.26
CA ARG A 303 -2.04 -44.76 19.08
C ARG A 303 -2.94 -44.23 17.98
N ARG A 304 -4.00 -44.96 17.65
CA ARG A 304 -4.86 -44.68 16.49
C ARG A 304 -5.66 -43.39 16.61
N ASP A 305 -6.08 -43.01 17.81
CA ASP A 305 -6.77 -41.74 18.08
C ASP A 305 -5.82 -40.54 17.87
N VAL A 306 -4.61 -40.60 18.44
CA VAL A 306 -3.54 -39.60 18.23
C VAL A 306 -3.24 -39.47 16.74
N THR A 307 -3.07 -40.60 16.04
CA THR A 307 -2.75 -40.63 14.61
C THR A 307 -3.83 -39.94 13.78
N ARG A 308 -5.10 -40.26 14.03
CA ARG A 308 -6.23 -39.65 13.28
C ARG A 308 -6.27 -38.14 13.44
N PHE A 309 -6.05 -37.66 14.67
CA PHE A 309 -5.93 -36.23 14.95
C PHE A 309 -4.76 -35.61 14.17
N LEU A 310 -3.54 -36.16 14.30
CA LEU A 310 -2.35 -35.57 13.70
C LEU A 310 -2.39 -35.57 12.17
N ILE A 311 -2.79 -36.69 11.55
CA ILE A 311 -2.91 -36.75 10.10
C ILE A 311 -4.08 -35.88 9.61
N GLY A 312 -5.24 -35.93 10.28
CA GLY A 312 -6.38 -35.08 9.94
C GLY A 312 -6.04 -33.58 10.02
N SER A 313 -5.25 -33.19 11.01
CA SER A 313 -4.72 -31.83 11.15
C SER A 313 -3.83 -31.44 9.98
N ALA A 314 -2.83 -32.28 9.65
CA ALA A 314 -1.92 -31.99 8.55
C ALA A 314 -2.66 -31.89 7.20
N LEU A 315 -3.62 -32.77 6.95
CA LEU A 315 -4.43 -32.75 5.73
C LEU A 315 -5.33 -31.51 5.66
N LEU A 316 -6.01 -31.16 6.76
CA LEU A 316 -6.87 -29.98 6.82
C LEU A 316 -6.06 -28.70 6.64
N GLY A 317 -4.96 -28.54 7.38
CA GLY A 317 -4.08 -27.38 7.24
C GLY A 317 -3.53 -27.23 5.83
N THR A 318 -3.07 -28.34 5.23
CA THR A 318 -2.59 -28.32 3.84
C THR A 318 -3.70 -27.89 2.88
N LEU A 319 -4.89 -28.50 2.99
CA LEU A 319 -6.03 -28.17 2.13
C LEU A 319 -6.44 -26.70 2.25
N LEU A 320 -6.55 -26.16 3.47
CA LEU A 320 -6.93 -24.76 3.70
C LEU A 320 -5.97 -23.77 3.02
N MET A 321 -4.68 -24.10 2.94
CA MET A 321 -3.69 -23.25 2.28
C MET A 321 -3.61 -23.45 0.77
N THR A 322 -3.79 -24.69 0.28
CA THR A 322 -3.55 -25.03 -1.13
C THR A 322 -4.79 -24.92 -2.01
N ILE A 323 -6.00 -24.91 -1.45
CA ILE A 323 -7.24 -24.95 -2.26
C ILE A 323 -7.44 -23.69 -3.11
N GLY A 324 -6.86 -22.55 -2.72
CA GLY A 324 -6.82 -21.33 -3.53
C GLY A 324 -5.64 -21.22 -4.50
N HIS A 325 -4.77 -22.23 -4.58
CA HIS A 325 -3.57 -22.18 -5.41
C HIS A 325 -3.87 -22.54 -6.87
N ALA A 326 -3.71 -21.59 -7.81
CA ALA A 326 -3.98 -21.76 -9.25
C ALA A 326 -2.72 -21.98 -10.12
N GLY A 327 -1.67 -22.63 -9.61
CA GLY A 327 -0.50 -23.00 -10.44
C GLY A 327 -0.85 -24.02 -11.53
N VAL A 328 0.11 -24.36 -12.40
CA VAL A 328 -0.05 -25.35 -13.50
C VAL A 328 -0.64 -26.69 -13.01
N VAL A 329 -0.25 -27.11 -11.81
CA VAL A 329 -0.81 -28.28 -11.10
C VAL A 329 -1.49 -27.81 -9.81
N GLY A 330 -2.44 -26.89 -9.96
CA GLY A 330 -3.21 -26.26 -8.89
C GLY A 330 -4.58 -26.88 -8.64
N SER A 331 -5.35 -26.22 -7.77
CA SER A 331 -6.73 -26.61 -7.47
C SER A 331 -7.68 -26.25 -8.63
N PRO A 332 -8.60 -27.15 -9.03
CA PRO A 332 -9.60 -26.86 -10.05
C PRO A 332 -10.70 -25.89 -9.58
N VAL A 333 -10.72 -25.55 -8.28
CA VAL A 333 -11.69 -24.60 -7.69
C VAL A 333 -11.01 -23.33 -7.18
N ALA A 334 -9.75 -23.09 -7.56
CA ALA A 334 -8.94 -21.99 -7.03
C ALA A 334 -9.58 -20.61 -7.26
N GLU A 335 -10.16 -20.37 -8.42
CA GLU A 335 -10.80 -19.09 -8.76
C GLU A 335 -12.02 -18.82 -7.87
N GLY A 336 -12.90 -19.80 -7.68
CA GLY A 336 -14.05 -19.66 -6.78
C GLY A 336 -13.63 -19.44 -5.32
N VAL A 337 -12.54 -20.09 -4.88
CA VAL A 337 -11.96 -19.84 -3.56
C VAL A 337 -11.39 -18.43 -3.45
N ARG A 338 -10.64 -17.96 -4.47
CA ARG A 338 -10.08 -16.61 -4.48
C ARG A 338 -11.16 -15.55 -4.49
N ALA A 339 -12.21 -15.72 -5.29
CA ALA A 339 -13.37 -14.84 -5.29
C ALA A 339 -14.05 -14.78 -3.90
N PHE A 340 -14.16 -15.92 -3.20
CA PHE A 340 -14.62 -15.93 -1.81
C PHE A 340 -13.64 -15.18 -0.88
N LEU A 341 -12.34 -15.42 -1.00
CA LEU A 341 -11.30 -14.78 -0.18
C LEU A 341 -11.09 -13.29 -0.48
N ASP A 342 -11.49 -12.81 -1.66
CA ASP A 342 -11.49 -11.39 -1.99
C ASP A 342 -12.81 -10.73 -1.58
N GLY A 343 -13.93 -11.45 -1.58
CA GLY A 343 -15.23 -10.97 -1.09
C GLY A 343 -15.53 -11.33 0.38
N PRO A 344 -16.61 -12.08 0.69
CA PRO A 344 -17.05 -12.34 2.07
C PRO A 344 -16.03 -13.02 3.00
N GLY A 345 -15.01 -13.65 2.43
CA GLY A 345 -13.93 -14.33 3.12
C GLY A 345 -12.66 -13.50 3.29
N ALA A 346 -12.68 -12.18 3.06
CA ALA A 346 -11.52 -11.29 3.14
C ALA A 346 -10.68 -11.45 4.42
N ALA A 347 -11.31 -11.64 5.58
CA ALA A 347 -10.61 -11.86 6.85
C ALA A 347 -9.77 -13.17 6.89
N LEU A 348 -10.00 -14.10 5.95
CA LEU A 348 -9.32 -15.39 5.81
C LEU A 348 -8.29 -15.41 4.66
N ARG A 349 -8.10 -14.30 3.93
CA ARG A 349 -7.27 -14.19 2.73
C ARG A 349 -5.82 -14.60 2.96
N ASN A 350 -5.26 -14.29 4.12
CA ASN A 350 -3.96 -14.76 4.58
C ASN A 350 -4.02 -16.23 5.07
N VAL A 351 -4.04 -17.17 4.12
CA VAL A 351 -4.25 -18.60 4.39
C VAL A 351 -3.10 -19.27 5.16
N HIS A 352 -1.87 -18.71 5.11
CA HIS A 352 -0.68 -19.21 5.81
C HIS A 352 -0.85 -19.31 7.33
N LYS A 353 -1.85 -18.62 7.90
CA LYS A 353 -2.21 -18.71 9.33
C LYS A 353 -2.58 -20.14 9.76
N ALA A 354 -2.84 -21.04 8.80
CA ALA A 354 -3.06 -22.47 9.02
C ALA A 354 -1.79 -23.33 9.16
N ASP A 355 -0.56 -22.80 9.03
CA ASP A 355 0.69 -23.58 9.19
C ASP A 355 0.75 -24.38 10.51
N PRO A 356 0.27 -23.90 11.68
CA PRO A 356 0.29 -24.70 12.92
C PRO A 356 -0.43 -26.05 12.80
N LEU A 357 -1.45 -26.16 11.93
CA LEU A 357 -2.15 -27.41 11.65
C LEU A 357 -1.28 -28.43 10.92
N VAL A 358 -0.26 -27.98 10.18
CA VAL A 358 0.70 -28.79 9.42
C VAL A 358 1.99 -29.00 10.23
N ARG A 359 2.55 -27.93 10.79
CA ARG A 359 3.83 -27.95 11.47
C ARG A 359 3.83 -28.81 12.73
N LEU A 360 2.79 -28.69 13.55
CA LEU A 360 2.68 -29.47 14.80
C LEU A 360 2.71 -30.99 14.53
N PRO A 361 1.87 -31.56 13.63
CA PRO A 361 1.94 -32.98 13.35
C PRO A 361 3.21 -33.42 12.62
N LEU A 362 3.77 -32.63 11.69
CA LEU A 362 4.99 -33.01 10.99
C LEU A 362 6.20 -33.10 11.93
N THR A 363 6.37 -32.15 12.84
CA THR A 363 7.49 -32.17 13.82
C THR A 363 7.41 -33.35 14.78
N LEU A 364 6.21 -33.73 15.22
CA LEU A 364 5.98 -34.97 15.98
C LEU A 364 6.26 -36.22 15.14
N GLY A 365 5.89 -36.19 13.86
CA GLY A 365 6.22 -37.22 12.88
C GLY A 365 7.73 -37.45 12.79
N VAL A 366 8.52 -36.39 12.61
CA VAL A 366 10.00 -36.48 12.56
C VAL A 366 10.53 -37.19 13.80
N ALA A 367 10.07 -36.80 14.99
CA ALA A 367 10.48 -37.43 16.24
C ALA A 367 10.07 -38.91 16.34
N VAL A 368 8.89 -39.29 15.84
CA VAL A 368 8.49 -40.71 15.73
C VAL A 368 9.43 -41.48 14.80
N LEU A 369 9.79 -40.91 13.65
CA LEU A 369 10.71 -41.54 12.70
C LEU A 369 12.11 -41.74 13.31
N VAL A 370 12.62 -40.71 14.01
CA VAL A 370 13.89 -40.77 14.75
C VAL A 370 13.84 -41.88 15.81
N SER A 371 12.79 -41.91 16.64
CA SER A 371 12.60 -42.96 17.65
C SER A 371 12.58 -44.36 17.04
N HIS A 372 11.90 -44.52 15.90
CA HIS A 372 11.79 -45.81 15.20
C HIS A 372 13.11 -46.26 14.59
N GLY A 373 13.87 -45.33 13.99
CA GLY A 373 15.18 -45.61 13.40
C GLY A 373 16.25 -45.98 14.43
N LEU A 374 16.29 -45.26 15.56
CA LEU A 374 17.20 -45.55 16.68
C LEU A 374 16.92 -46.92 17.32
N GLY A 375 15.66 -47.36 17.32
CA GLY A 375 15.24 -48.67 17.82
C GLY A 375 15.67 -49.86 16.96
N ARG A 376 16.25 -49.66 15.77
CA ARG A 376 16.68 -50.74 14.88
C ARG A 376 18.17 -51.09 15.01
N PRO A 377 18.55 -52.37 14.90
CA PRO A 377 19.94 -52.82 15.05
C PRO A 377 20.82 -52.56 13.81
N ARG A 378 20.26 -52.14 12.67
CA ARG A 378 21.00 -52.00 11.39
C ARG A 378 21.67 -50.62 11.24
N ARG A 379 22.79 -50.54 10.50
CA ARG A 379 23.54 -49.28 10.25
C ARG A 379 22.78 -48.28 9.36
N VAL A 380 22.18 -48.75 8.27
CA VAL A 380 21.45 -47.91 7.29
C VAL A 380 20.33 -47.05 7.92
N PRO A 381 19.41 -47.57 8.76
CA PRO A 381 18.40 -46.73 9.40
C PRO A 381 18.99 -45.71 10.38
N ARG A 382 20.16 -45.96 10.98
CA ARG A 382 20.85 -44.96 11.82
C ARG A 382 21.46 -43.84 11.00
N ALA A 383 22.07 -44.14 9.86
CA ALA A 383 22.57 -43.12 8.93
C ALA A 383 21.44 -42.22 8.42
N ALA A 384 20.28 -42.79 8.08
CA ALA A 384 19.10 -42.01 7.70
C ALA A 384 18.60 -41.10 8.83
N VAL A 385 18.63 -41.56 10.09
CA VAL A 385 18.31 -40.71 11.25
C VAL A 385 19.28 -39.55 11.38
N VAL A 386 20.59 -39.78 11.20
CA VAL A 386 21.60 -38.71 11.24
C VAL A 386 21.34 -37.67 10.14
N VAL A 387 21.03 -38.10 8.91
CA VAL A 387 20.67 -37.18 7.82
C VAL A 387 19.43 -36.36 8.15
N VAL A 388 18.38 -36.98 8.70
CA VAL A 388 17.16 -36.27 9.12
C VAL A 388 17.44 -35.27 10.24
N LEU A 389 18.27 -35.63 11.23
CA LEU A 389 18.65 -34.72 12.31
C LEU A 389 19.54 -33.57 11.81
N ALA A 390 20.42 -33.82 10.85
CA ALA A 390 21.23 -32.79 10.20
C ALA A 390 20.34 -31.83 9.39
N ALA A 391 19.40 -32.35 8.60
CA ALA A 391 18.43 -31.53 7.89
C ALA A 391 17.54 -30.73 8.86
N ALA A 392 17.09 -31.33 9.96
CA ALA A 392 16.35 -30.65 11.01
C ALA A 392 17.13 -29.48 11.63
N LEU A 393 18.42 -29.71 11.94
CA LEU A 393 19.30 -28.67 12.46
C LEU A 393 19.50 -27.54 11.46
N LEU A 394 19.65 -27.84 10.17
CA LEU A 394 19.88 -26.84 9.11
C LEU A 394 18.61 -26.10 8.70
N SER A 395 17.42 -26.68 8.90
CA SER A 395 16.15 -26.13 8.40
C SER A 395 15.77 -24.70 8.84
N PRO A 396 16.16 -24.18 10.02
CA PRO A 396 16.07 -22.75 10.30
C PRO A 396 17.26 -21.98 9.71
N THR A 397 17.49 -22.11 8.39
CA THR A 397 18.71 -21.62 7.70
C THR A 397 18.97 -20.14 7.98
N ALA A 398 17.92 -19.31 8.02
CA ALA A 398 18.03 -17.88 8.30
C ALA A 398 18.80 -17.58 9.60
N LEU A 399 18.63 -18.37 10.65
CA LEU A 399 19.36 -18.18 11.91
C LEU A 399 20.86 -18.45 11.74
N TRP A 400 21.22 -19.50 11.00
CA TRP A 400 22.61 -19.90 10.78
C TRP A 400 23.34 -19.01 9.78
N ALA A 401 22.58 -18.42 8.85
CA ALA A 401 23.07 -17.46 7.87
C ALA A 401 23.25 -16.04 8.44
N GLY A 402 22.97 -15.82 9.73
CA GLY A 402 23.00 -14.49 10.34
C GLY A 402 21.88 -13.56 9.88
N ARG A 403 20.81 -14.12 9.30
CA ARG A 403 19.63 -13.41 8.75
C ARG A 403 18.38 -13.65 9.60
N GLY A 404 18.57 -13.88 10.90
CA GLY A 404 17.48 -14.09 11.85
C GLY A 404 16.81 -12.79 12.34
N GLY A 405 17.50 -11.67 12.19
CA GLY A 405 16.96 -10.33 12.37
C GLY A 405 16.80 -9.63 11.02
N ASP A 406 16.08 -8.52 11.03
CA ASP A 406 15.98 -7.59 9.92
C ASP A 406 17.33 -6.89 9.66
N ALA A 407 17.64 -6.59 8.39
CA ALA A 407 18.89 -5.93 8.03
C ALA A 407 18.96 -4.48 8.51
N ASN A 408 17.82 -3.80 8.53
CA ASN A 408 17.70 -2.38 8.83
C ASN A 408 17.28 -2.16 10.29
N SER A 409 17.47 -3.15 11.18
CA SER A 409 17.31 -2.93 12.63
C SER A 409 18.12 -1.73 13.13
N TYR A 410 17.68 -1.06 14.19
CA TYR A 410 18.32 0.16 14.72
C TYR A 410 18.82 -0.02 16.16
N GLU A 411 19.77 0.81 16.60
CA GLU A 411 20.22 0.82 18.00
C GLU A 411 19.25 1.61 18.87
N ASP A 412 19.07 2.89 18.56
CA ASP A 412 18.14 3.80 19.22
C ASP A 412 17.53 4.76 18.19
N ILE A 413 16.36 5.31 18.52
CA ILE A 413 15.80 6.45 17.79
C ILE A 413 16.66 7.68 18.12
N PRO A 414 17.11 8.47 17.12
CA PRO A 414 17.99 9.61 17.36
C PRO A 414 17.38 10.62 18.34
N ALA A 415 18.20 11.26 19.17
CA ALA A 415 17.74 12.17 20.21
C ALA A 415 16.96 13.38 19.65
N THR A 416 17.31 13.82 18.44
CA THR A 416 16.63 14.91 17.72
C THR A 416 15.14 14.64 17.49
N TRP A 417 14.73 13.38 17.30
CA TRP A 417 13.31 13.03 17.16
C TRP A 417 12.53 13.23 18.46
N ARG A 418 13.16 12.95 19.62
CA ARG A 418 12.52 13.21 20.92
C ARG A 418 12.42 14.70 21.19
N GLN A 419 13.47 15.46 20.86
CA GLN A 419 13.47 16.93 20.97
C GLN A 419 12.38 17.56 20.09
N ALA A 420 12.25 17.09 18.84
CA ALA A 420 11.18 17.52 17.95
C ALA A 420 9.80 17.18 18.53
N ALA A 421 9.60 15.97 19.06
CA ALA A 421 8.33 15.59 19.70
C ALA A 421 7.99 16.48 20.91
N GLU A 422 8.96 16.76 21.79
CA GLU A 422 8.80 17.66 22.94
C GLU A 422 8.42 19.09 22.49
N GLU A 423 9.07 19.61 21.44
CA GLU A 423 8.76 20.94 20.91
C GLU A 423 7.38 20.98 20.24
N ILE A 424 7.03 19.94 19.50
CA ILE A 424 5.69 19.79 18.91
C ILE A 424 4.64 19.77 20.02
N ASP A 425 4.84 19.02 21.10
CA ASP A 425 3.90 18.98 22.22
C ASP A 425 3.79 20.35 22.91
N ALA A 426 4.90 21.08 23.08
CA ALA A 426 4.89 22.44 23.62
C ALA A 426 4.16 23.46 22.73
N LEU A 427 4.23 23.31 21.41
CA LEU A 427 3.45 24.13 20.46
C LEU A 427 1.96 23.77 20.52
N HIS A 428 1.62 22.48 20.64
CA HIS A 428 0.23 22.03 20.76
C HIS A 428 -0.48 22.64 21.97
N GLU A 429 0.21 22.81 23.10
CA GLU A 429 -0.34 23.48 24.27
C GLU A 429 -0.70 24.96 24.01
N GLN A 430 -0.06 25.58 23.01
CA GLN A 430 -0.25 26.99 22.65
C GLN A 430 -1.31 27.17 21.55
N ASP A 431 -1.22 26.38 20.48
CA ASP A 431 -2.03 26.56 19.26
C ASP A 431 -3.13 25.49 19.07
N GLY A 432 -3.10 24.39 19.83
CA GLY A 432 -3.98 23.26 19.62
C GLY A 432 -3.64 22.50 18.35
N GLY A 433 -4.64 22.04 17.58
CA GLY A 433 -4.42 21.37 16.30
C GLY A 433 -3.56 20.09 16.33
N SER A 434 -3.27 19.57 15.15
CA SER A 434 -2.48 18.36 14.92
C SER A 434 -1.23 18.65 14.07
N THR A 435 -0.29 17.71 14.08
CA THR A 435 0.96 17.79 13.33
C THR A 435 0.98 16.81 12.17
N LEU A 436 1.12 17.30 10.93
CA LEU A 436 1.24 16.46 9.74
C LEU A 436 2.71 16.14 9.44
N VAL A 437 3.01 14.87 9.15
CA VAL A 437 4.35 14.46 8.70
C VAL A 437 4.40 14.33 7.18
N LEU A 438 5.32 15.06 6.55
CA LEU A 438 5.61 15.01 5.12
C LEU A 438 7.11 14.73 4.88
N PRO A 439 7.51 14.18 3.73
CA PRO A 439 6.68 13.56 2.72
C PRO A 439 6.09 12.22 3.21
N ALA A 440 4.98 11.82 2.62
CA ALA A 440 4.32 10.55 2.89
C ALA A 440 5.25 9.39 2.53
N ALA A 441 5.18 8.34 3.34
CA ALA A 441 5.87 7.08 3.07
C ALA A 441 4.98 5.90 3.42
N ARG A 442 5.09 4.85 2.61
CA ARG A 442 4.42 3.59 2.89
C ARG A 442 4.97 2.89 4.12
N THR A 443 6.26 3.04 4.40
CA THR A 443 6.96 2.44 5.54
C THR A 443 7.94 3.44 6.15
N ALA A 444 8.13 3.35 7.46
CA ALA A 444 9.14 4.13 8.17
C ALA A 444 10.49 3.39 8.14
N GLU A 445 11.26 3.62 7.07
CA GLU A 445 12.64 3.14 6.92
C GLU A 445 13.60 4.30 6.68
N PHE A 446 14.53 4.47 7.61
CA PHE A 446 15.49 5.56 7.62
C PHE A 446 16.91 5.03 7.45
N THR A 447 17.85 5.94 7.17
CA THR A 447 19.29 5.64 7.12
C THR A 447 19.84 5.05 8.43
N TRP A 448 19.22 5.37 9.57
CA TRP A 448 19.56 4.82 10.88
C TRP A 448 18.80 3.54 11.26
N GLY A 449 17.72 3.22 10.53
CA GLY A 449 17.03 1.93 10.56
C GLY A 449 15.51 1.99 10.37
N LYS A 450 14.88 0.82 10.47
CA LYS A 450 13.47 0.53 10.21
C LYS A 450 12.68 0.42 11.52
N THR A 451 11.67 1.28 11.66
CA THR A 451 10.79 1.31 12.84
C THR A 451 9.41 0.72 12.60
N SER A 452 9.09 0.35 11.35
CA SER A 452 7.76 -0.08 10.88
C SER A 452 6.69 1.03 10.91
N ASP A 453 6.51 1.68 12.05
CA ASP A 453 5.61 2.81 12.24
C ASP A 453 6.43 4.13 12.35
N GLU A 454 5.80 5.26 12.06
CA GLU A 454 6.41 6.59 12.11
C GLU A 454 6.79 6.98 13.57
N PRO A 455 8.08 7.30 13.87
CA PRO A 455 8.53 7.55 15.24
C PRO A 455 7.75 8.62 16.00
N LEU A 456 7.32 9.71 15.35
CA LEU A 456 6.56 10.78 16.00
C LEU A 456 5.22 10.31 16.56
N VAL A 457 4.59 9.29 15.96
CA VAL A 457 3.32 8.72 16.46
C VAL A 457 3.49 8.11 17.86
N ALA A 458 4.67 7.56 18.15
CA ALA A 458 4.98 6.93 19.44
C ALA A 458 5.65 7.89 20.43
N LEU A 459 6.33 8.94 19.95
CA LEU A 459 7.09 9.89 20.77
C LEU A 459 6.30 11.10 21.23
N ALA A 460 5.41 11.64 20.38
CA ALA A 460 4.60 12.80 20.73
C ALA A 460 3.39 12.40 21.58
N GLU A 461 3.03 13.25 22.54
CA GLU A 461 1.77 13.16 23.29
C GLU A 461 0.60 13.81 22.52
N SER A 462 0.89 14.79 21.67
CA SER A 462 -0.08 15.49 20.83
C SER A 462 -0.46 14.71 19.55
N PRO A 463 -1.61 15.02 18.92
CA PRO A 463 -2.07 14.29 17.75
C PRO A 463 -1.15 14.43 16.53
N VAL A 464 -0.80 13.29 15.92
CA VAL A 464 0.06 13.22 14.73
C VAL A 464 -0.71 12.63 13.55
N VAL A 465 -0.69 13.34 12.43
CA VAL A 465 -1.26 12.92 11.15
C VAL A 465 -0.15 12.36 10.28
N VAL A 466 -0.35 11.12 9.81
CA VAL A 466 0.51 10.47 8.82
C VAL A 466 -0.36 9.90 7.72
N ARG A 467 0.22 9.69 6.55
CA ARG A 467 -0.41 8.89 5.49
C ARG A 467 0.12 7.44 5.55
N PRO A 468 -0.55 6.52 6.28
CA PRO A 468 -0.09 5.14 6.41
C PRO A 468 -0.29 4.36 5.10
N ALA A 469 0.36 3.21 4.91
CA ALA A 469 0.16 2.36 3.73
C ALA A 469 -1.32 1.96 3.50
N ALA A 470 -1.97 1.45 4.54
CA ALA A 470 -3.38 1.05 4.50
C ALA A 470 -4.25 2.18 5.07
N PRO A 471 -5.35 2.58 4.41
CA PRO A 471 -6.24 3.63 4.89
C PRO A 471 -7.04 3.13 6.11
N LEU A 472 -6.57 3.46 7.32
CA LEU A 472 -7.24 3.10 8.58
C LEU A 472 -8.30 4.14 9.02
N GLY A 473 -8.17 5.38 8.53
CA GLY A 473 -9.13 6.47 8.71
C GLY A 473 -10.15 6.58 7.57
N HIS A 474 -10.90 7.68 7.54
CA HIS A 474 -11.90 7.92 6.50
C HIS A 474 -11.25 7.95 5.10
N PRO A 475 -11.75 7.21 4.10
CA PRO A 475 -11.17 7.18 2.75
C PRO A 475 -11.03 8.58 2.12
N GLY A 476 -12.03 9.45 2.28
CA GLY A 476 -11.95 10.83 1.79
C GLY A 476 -10.80 11.66 2.39
N ALA A 477 -10.49 11.48 3.67
CA ALA A 477 -9.34 12.14 4.30
C ALA A 477 -8.01 11.58 3.75
N THR A 478 -7.99 10.28 3.47
CA THR A 478 -6.84 9.61 2.84
C THR A 478 -6.57 10.18 1.45
N ARG A 479 -7.61 10.37 0.62
CA ARG A 479 -7.49 11.02 -0.70
C ARG A 479 -6.93 12.43 -0.60
N LEU A 480 -7.37 13.17 0.41
CA LEU A 480 -6.88 14.53 0.63
C LEU A 480 -5.40 14.55 1.05
N LEU A 481 -4.97 13.61 1.90
CA LEU A 481 -3.55 13.43 2.22
C LEU A 481 -2.72 13.03 0.99
N ASP A 482 -3.25 12.20 0.10
CA ASP A 482 -2.59 11.84 -1.17
C ASP A 482 -2.43 13.08 -2.08
N ARG A 483 -3.44 13.96 -2.14
CA ARG A 483 -3.36 15.23 -2.87
C ARG A 483 -2.36 16.19 -2.22
N ILE A 484 -2.40 16.34 -0.89
CA ILE A 484 -1.49 17.20 -0.13
C ILE A 484 -0.03 16.80 -0.34
N ASP A 485 0.28 15.50 -0.27
CA ASP A 485 1.64 15.01 -0.50
C ASP A 485 2.14 15.36 -1.92
N ALA A 486 1.27 15.21 -2.92
CA ALA A 486 1.60 15.56 -4.30
C ALA A 486 1.82 17.06 -4.51
N VAL A 487 0.94 17.93 -3.98
CA VAL A 487 1.08 19.39 -4.16
C VAL A 487 2.21 19.98 -3.32
N ALA A 488 2.44 19.43 -2.12
CA ALA A 488 3.54 19.85 -1.26
C ALA A 488 4.89 19.54 -1.90
N ALA A 489 5.03 18.49 -2.71
CA ALA A 489 6.29 18.11 -3.35
C ALA A 489 6.52 18.76 -4.74
N THR A 490 5.93 19.92 -5.02
CA THR A 490 6.02 20.56 -6.35
C THR A 490 7.20 21.53 -6.52
N GLY A 491 7.75 22.05 -5.43
CA GLY A 491 8.83 23.06 -5.43
C GLY A 491 8.37 24.47 -5.84
N VAL A 492 7.06 24.70 -6.04
CA VAL A 492 6.47 25.98 -6.44
C VAL A 492 5.40 26.42 -5.45
N ALA A 493 5.01 27.70 -5.46
CA ALA A 493 4.01 28.22 -4.52
C ALA A 493 2.63 27.55 -4.71
N GLN A 494 2.00 27.18 -3.59
CA GLN A 494 0.66 26.60 -3.47
C GLN A 494 -0.20 27.48 -2.56
N PRO A 495 -0.89 28.51 -3.10
CA PRO A 495 -1.57 29.52 -2.29
C PRO A 495 -2.66 28.99 -1.35
N GLY A 496 -3.39 27.93 -1.73
CA GLY A 496 -4.46 27.35 -0.92
C GLY A 496 -4.02 26.33 0.13
N LEU A 497 -2.74 25.92 0.14
CA LEU A 497 -2.29 24.76 0.93
C LEU A 497 -2.38 25.00 2.45
N ALA A 498 -2.00 26.18 2.94
CA ALA A 498 -2.08 26.51 4.37
C ALA A 498 -3.54 26.50 4.86
N ASP A 499 -4.46 27.04 4.08
CA ASP A 499 -5.89 27.07 4.41
C ASP A 499 -6.51 25.67 4.37
N LEU A 500 -6.08 24.83 3.43
CA LEU A 500 -6.48 23.43 3.37
C LEU A 500 -6.05 22.67 4.63
N LEU A 501 -4.78 22.82 5.03
CA LEU A 501 -4.23 22.18 6.23
C LEU A 501 -4.93 22.67 7.50
N ALA A 502 -5.13 23.98 7.63
CA ALA A 502 -5.85 24.57 8.75
C ALA A 502 -7.29 24.05 8.83
N ARG A 503 -7.99 23.93 7.69
CA ARG A 503 -9.34 23.34 7.60
C ARG A 503 -9.38 21.87 8.05
N MET A 504 -8.30 21.13 7.88
CA MET A 504 -8.17 19.76 8.39
C MET A 504 -7.82 19.69 9.89
N GLY A 505 -7.61 20.84 10.56
CA GLY A 505 -7.13 20.90 11.93
C GLY A 505 -5.62 20.66 12.07
N VAL A 506 -4.85 20.83 10.99
CA VAL A 506 -3.38 20.76 11.02
C VAL A 506 -2.84 22.16 11.31
N ALA A 507 -2.11 22.29 12.42
CA ALA A 507 -1.45 23.54 12.82
C ALA A 507 0.05 23.53 12.48
N ARG A 508 0.62 22.34 12.31
CA ARG A 508 2.06 22.12 12.18
C ARG A 508 2.37 21.08 11.11
N VAL A 509 3.47 21.27 10.40
CA VAL A 509 4.01 20.31 9.43
C VAL A 509 5.43 19.96 9.85
N VAL A 510 5.73 18.67 9.95
CA VAL A 510 7.10 18.18 10.07
C VAL A 510 7.53 17.65 8.73
N VAL A 511 8.52 18.30 8.13
CA VAL A 511 9.22 17.78 6.95
C VAL A 511 10.37 16.91 7.45
N ARG A 512 10.33 15.62 7.11
CA ARG A 512 11.38 14.66 7.48
C ARG A 512 12.21 14.27 6.27
N ASP A 513 13.51 14.34 6.44
CA ASP A 513 14.51 13.82 5.50
C ASP A 513 15.11 12.50 6.04
N GLY A 514 16.04 11.88 5.30
CA GLY A 514 16.79 10.72 5.74
C GLY A 514 16.04 9.38 5.63
N VAL A 515 14.91 9.36 4.92
CA VAL A 515 14.23 8.11 4.51
C VAL A 515 15.01 7.39 3.41
N LEU A 516 14.99 6.05 3.41
CA LEU A 516 15.70 5.28 2.40
C LEU A 516 15.04 5.40 1.02
N PRO A 517 15.82 5.46 -0.09
CA PRO A 517 15.26 5.51 -1.45
C PRO A 517 14.27 4.39 -1.78
N LEU A 518 14.42 3.21 -1.16
CA LEU A 518 13.52 2.06 -1.31
C LEU A 518 12.06 2.37 -0.93
N VAL A 519 11.84 3.37 -0.07
CA VAL A 519 10.50 3.82 0.36
C VAL A 519 9.82 4.65 -0.74
N GLN A 520 10.61 5.19 -1.68
CA GLN A 520 10.19 6.01 -2.80
C GLN A 520 9.33 7.20 -2.38
N ALA A 521 9.59 7.79 -1.21
CA ALA A 521 8.94 9.02 -0.75
C ALA A 521 9.28 10.19 -1.69
N GLN A 522 8.42 11.21 -1.70
CA GLN A 522 8.71 12.44 -2.42
C GLN A 522 9.99 13.12 -1.86
N PRO A 523 10.71 13.94 -2.66
CA PRO A 523 11.89 14.65 -2.17
C PRO A 523 11.51 15.69 -1.09
N ALA A 524 12.13 15.59 0.08
CA ALA A 524 11.86 16.49 1.21
C ALA A 524 12.25 17.94 0.91
N ASP A 525 13.28 18.15 0.10
CA ASP A 525 13.73 19.47 -0.36
C ASP A 525 12.69 20.18 -1.24
N LEU A 526 11.95 19.44 -2.08
CA LEU A 526 10.83 20.00 -2.82
C LEU A 526 9.67 20.37 -1.90
N VAL A 527 9.44 19.61 -0.82
CA VAL A 527 8.45 19.95 0.21
C VAL A 527 8.82 21.25 0.91
N GLU A 528 10.05 21.37 1.41
CA GLU A 528 10.52 22.60 2.06
C GLU A 528 10.45 23.81 1.12
N GLN A 529 10.88 23.65 -0.14
CA GLN A 529 10.78 24.72 -1.16
C GLN A 529 9.34 25.16 -1.42
N THR A 530 8.39 24.23 -1.51
CA THR A 530 6.97 24.57 -1.64
C THR A 530 6.48 25.33 -0.43
N LEU A 531 6.79 24.87 0.79
CA LEU A 531 6.36 25.53 2.02
C LEU A 531 6.94 26.95 2.14
N GLU A 532 8.22 27.13 1.83
CA GLU A 532 8.89 28.45 1.85
C GLU A 532 8.29 29.44 0.85
N ARG A 533 7.91 28.96 -0.35
CA ARG A 533 7.31 29.78 -1.40
C ARG A 533 5.81 30.00 -1.21
N SER A 534 5.15 29.17 -0.43
CA SER A 534 3.71 29.23 -0.22
C SER A 534 3.35 30.20 0.92
N PRO A 535 2.29 31.00 0.78
CA PRO A 535 1.82 31.84 1.87
C PRO A 535 1.30 30.99 3.03
N GLY A 536 1.45 31.51 4.25
CA GLY A 536 0.90 30.86 5.45
C GLY A 536 1.79 29.79 6.08
N PHE A 537 3.08 29.70 5.71
CA PHE A 537 4.05 28.83 6.37
C PHE A 537 5.22 29.62 6.93
N ALA A 538 5.78 29.13 8.04
CA ALA A 538 7.05 29.60 8.58
C ALA A 538 7.81 28.43 9.20
N GLU A 539 9.11 28.31 8.90
CA GLU A 539 9.98 27.37 9.60
C GLU A 539 10.15 27.84 11.05
N HIS A 540 9.84 26.97 12.00
CA HIS A 540 9.95 27.23 13.43
C HIS A 540 11.33 26.82 13.95
N GLU A 541 11.69 25.55 13.76
CA GLU A 541 12.97 25.00 14.21
C GLU A 541 13.33 23.72 13.45
N ARG A 542 14.63 23.40 13.40
CA ARG A 542 15.19 22.20 12.76
C ARG A 542 15.94 21.33 13.76
N PHE A 543 15.63 20.03 13.75
CA PHE A 543 16.19 18.99 14.62
C PHE A 543 16.88 17.90 13.80
N GLY A 544 18.10 18.16 13.34
CA GLY A 544 18.79 17.26 12.42
C GLY A 544 18.05 17.19 11.08
N ASP A 545 17.57 15.99 10.72
CA ASP A 545 16.85 15.72 9.47
C ASP A 545 15.34 16.04 9.56
N LEU A 546 14.89 16.77 10.59
CA LEU A 546 13.50 17.16 10.80
C LEU A 546 13.36 18.68 10.80
N ALA A 547 12.53 19.23 9.93
CA ALA A 547 12.14 20.64 9.96
C ALA A 547 10.70 20.77 10.45
N VAL A 548 10.48 21.56 11.51
CA VAL A 548 9.17 21.86 12.05
C VAL A 548 8.70 23.20 11.49
N TRP A 549 7.53 23.20 10.86
CA TRP A 549 6.89 24.36 10.25
C TRP A 549 5.54 24.64 10.92
N THR A 550 5.24 25.92 11.15
CA THR A 550 3.92 26.36 11.61
C THR A 550 3.03 26.76 10.44
N VAL A 551 1.75 26.42 10.52
CA VAL A 551 0.71 26.86 9.59
C VAL A 551 0.08 28.14 10.16
N GLY A 552 0.27 29.27 9.48
CA GLY A 552 -0.16 30.60 9.93
C GLY A 552 -1.67 30.83 9.86
N SER A 553 -2.41 30.01 9.11
CA SER A 553 -3.87 29.99 9.13
C SER A 553 -4.37 29.34 10.44
N GLU A 554 -5.34 29.95 11.11
CA GLU A 554 -5.89 29.45 12.38
C GLU A 554 -6.49 28.05 12.15
N ALA A 555 -5.82 27.02 12.68
CA ALA A 555 -6.26 25.64 12.56
C ALA A 555 -7.66 25.47 13.15
N ALA A 556 -8.51 24.71 12.46
CA ALA A 556 -9.86 24.45 12.91
C ALA A 556 -9.84 23.80 14.32
N PRO A 557 -10.60 24.34 15.28
CA PRO A 557 -10.68 23.76 16.62
C PRO A 557 -11.35 22.38 16.56
N ILE A 558 -11.24 21.61 17.65
CA ILE A 558 -11.84 20.26 17.77
C ILE A 558 -13.32 20.25 17.36
N VAL A 559 -14.05 21.30 17.73
CA VAL A 559 -15.41 21.57 17.25
C VAL A 559 -15.52 23.02 16.83
N GLU A 560 -15.92 23.25 15.60
CA GLU A 560 -16.28 24.58 15.10
C GLU A 560 -17.77 24.67 14.77
N SER A 561 -18.30 25.89 14.72
CA SER A 561 -19.67 26.13 14.27
C SER A 561 -19.70 27.06 13.06
N MET A 562 -20.43 26.63 12.04
CA MET A 562 -20.63 27.33 10.79
C MET A 562 -22.12 27.61 10.60
N ALA A 563 -22.48 28.72 9.96
CA ALA A 563 -23.87 29.03 9.67
C ALA A 563 -24.45 28.00 8.68
N ALA A 564 -25.69 27.56 8.91
CA ALA A 564 -26.28 26.51 8.09
C ALA A 564 -26.50 26.95 6.63
N ASP A 565 -26.68 28.24 6.38
CA ASP A 565 -26.85 28.86 5.06
C ASP A 565 -25.54 29.11 4.32
N ALA A 566 -24.38 28.91 4.97
CA ALA A 566 -23.06 28.96 4.36
C ALA A 566 -22.62 27.60 3.75
N GLN A 567 -23.59 26.76 3.38
CA GLN A 567 -23.33 25.47 2.73
C GLN A 567 -22.92 25.66 1.27
N VAL A 568 -21.94 24.89 0.82
CA VAL A 568 -21.59 24.73 -0.60
C VAL A 568 -21.69 23.25 -0.98
N VAL A 569 -22.53 22.93 -1.96
CA VAL A 569 -22.69 21.58 -2.49
C VAL A 569 -21.73 21.37 -3.66
N VAL A 570 -20.86 20.36 -3.56
CA VAL A 570 -19.82 20.09 -4.54
C VAL A 570 -20.03 18.69 -5.13
N SER A 571 -20.11 18.63 -6.47
CA SER A 571 -20.04 17.40 -7.23
C SER A 571 -18.57 17.10 -7.55
N GLY A 572 -17.99 16.09 -6.90
CA GLY A 572 -16.57 15.79 -7.00
C GLY A 572 -16.05 14.88 -5.90
N GLY A 573 -14.72 14.82 -5.78
CA GLY A 573 -13.99 14.11 -4.73
C GLY A 573 -13.54 15.05 -3.62
N PRO A 574 -13.29 14.55 -2.38
CA PRO A 574 -12.78 15.37 -1.27
C PRO A 574 -11.50 16.14 -1.59
N GLU A 575 -10.67 15.64 -2.50
CA GLU A 575 -9.47 16.30 -3.02
C GLU A 575 -9.75 17.62 -3.76
N SER A 576 -11.00 17.90 -4.18
CA SER A 576 -11.40 19.19 -4.76
C SER A 576 -11.25 20.37 -3.80
N LEU A 577 -11.09 20.13 -2.49
CA LEU A 577 -10.83 21.19 -1.51
C LEU A 577 -9.53 21.95 -1.79
N ASP A 578 -8.55 21.32 -2.45
CA ASP A 578 -7.32 21.99 -2.90
C ASP A 578 -7.63 23.13 -3.89
N ASP A 579 -8.44 22.84 -4.91
CA ASP A 579 -8.89 23.85 -5.87
C ASP A 579 -9.78 24.91 -5.22
N LEU A 580 -10.71 24.48 -4.36
CA LEU A 580 -11.67 25.39 -3.72
C LEU A 580 -10.99 26.35 -2.74
N THR A 581 -10.04 25.89 -1.93
CA THR A 581 -9.25 26.76 -1.04
C THR A 581 -8.39 27.72 -1.84
N SER A 582 -7.80 27.27 -2.95
CA SER A 582 -7.08 28.14 -3.89
C SER A 582 -7.98 29.13 -4.65
N LEU A 583 -9.30 28.90 -4.69
CA LEU A 583 -10.33 29.85 -5.15
C LEU A 583 -10.87 30.74 -4.01
N GLY A 584 -10.28 30.66 -2.82
CA GLY A 584 -10.67 31.48 -1.67
C GLY A 584 -11.89 30.95 -0.90
N LEU A 585 -12.14 29.63 -0.91
CA LEU A 585 -13.16 29.01 -0.05
C LEU A 585 -12.91 29.40 1.42
N PRO A 586 -13.82 30.17 2.06
CA PRO A 586 -13.61 30.67 3.41
C PRO A 586 -13.50 29.53 4.42
N SER A 587 -12.68 29.72 5.46
CA SER A 587 -12.54 28.78 6.57
C SER A 587 -13.87 28.45 7.28
N ARG A 588 -14.80 29.42 7.31
CA ARG A 588 -16.14 29.28 7.92
C ARG A 588 -17.27 28.94 6.94
N ALA A 589 -16.94 28.58 5.70
CA ALA A 589 -17.87 27.93 4.79
C ALA A 589 -17.77 26.41 4.98
N TRP A 590 -18.88 25.67 4.85
CA TRP A 590 -18.84 24.22 4.94
C TRP A 590 -19.32 23.58 3.65
N THR A 591 -18.65 22.52 3.23
CA THR A 591 -18.98 21.86 1.97
C THR A 591 -19.62 20.49 2.21
N THR A 592 -20.48 20.06 1.29
CA THR A 592 -20.87 18.65 1.15
C THR A 592 -20.36 18.17 -0.19
N ILE A 593 -19.46 17.19 -0.19
CA ILE A 593 -18.77 16.73 -1.39
C ILE A 593 -19.14 15.26 -1.64
N SER A 594 -19.69 14.99 -2.83
CA SER A 594 -20.00 13.64 -3.28
C SER A 594 -19.95 13.56 -4.81
N PRO A 595 -19.64 12.39 -5.40
CA PRO A 595 -19.75 12.21 -6.84
C PRO A 595 -21.20 12.43 -7.32
N ALA A 596 -21.36 13.04 -8.49
CA ALA A 596 -22.65 13.38 -9.11
C ALA A 596 -23.67 14.04 -8.13
N ALA A 597 -23.20 14.95 -7.28
CA ALA A 597 -24.07 15.62 -6.31
C ALA A 597 -25.23 16.35 -7.02
N PRO A 598 -26.50 16.14 -6.61
CA PRO A 598 -27.64 16.83 -7.20
C PRO A 598 -27.65 18.30 -6.81
N ASP A 599 -28.12 19.16 -7.72
CA ASP A 599 -28.22 20.62 -7.50
C ASP A 599 -26.91 21.25 -6.98
N ALA A 600 -25.76 20.76 -7.46
CA ALA A 600 -24.46 21.22 -7.00
C ALA A 600 -24.22 22.72 -7.31
N ASP A 601 -23.65 23.43 -6.34
CA ASP A 601 -23.15 24.79 -6.51
C ASP A 601 -21.85 24.78 -7.33
N VAL A 602 -21.02 23.74 -7.13
CA VAL A 602 -19.76 23.54 -7.85
C VAL A 602 -19.66 22.12 -8.41
N VAL A 603 -19.26 21.97 -9.67
CA VAL A 603 -18.90 20.70 -10.29
C VAL A 603 -17.42 20.70 -10.60
N THR A 604 -16.72 19.61 -10.28
CA THR A 604 -15.27 19.47 -10.48
C THR A 604 -14.92 18.21 -11.26
N ASP A 605 -13.73 18.17 -11.86
CA ASP A 605 -13.18 16.98 -12.51
C ASP A 605 -12.28 16.13 -11.61
N SER A 606 -12.33 16.37 -10.30
CA SER A 606 -11.39 15.83 -9.31
C SER A 606 -11.42 14.30 -9.14
N LEU A 607 -12.61 13.67 -9.13
CA LEU A 607 -12.78 12.24 -8.80
C LEU A 607 -12.80 11.32 -10.04
N ARG A 608 -11.72 11.35 -10.84
CA ARG A 608 -11.66 10.64 -12.14
C ARG A 608 -11.72 9.10 -12.03
N TRP A 609 -12.24 8.44 -13.07
CA TRP A 609 -12.26 6.97 -13.20
C TRP A 609 -10.86 6.43 -13.51
N ARG A 610 -10.20 5.80 -12.52
CA ARG A 610 -8.79 5.37 -12.60
C ARG A 610 -8.55 4.10 -11.80
N GLN A 611 -7.48 3.38 -12.14
CA GLN A 611 -6.95 2.30 -11.29
C GLN A 611 -6.12 2.86 -10.14
N PHE A 612 -6.13 2.15 -9.01
CA PHE A 612 -5.32 2.42 -7.84
C PHE A 612 -4.58 1.16 -7.36
N ASN A 613 -3.26 1.25 -7.25
CA ASN A 613 -2.39 0.20 -6.74
C ASN A 613 -1.94 0.49 -5.30
N SER A 614 -2.68 -0.04 -4.33
CA SER A 614 -2.33 0.01 -2.90
C SER A 614 -0.98 -0.62 -2.53
N GLY A 615 -0.36 -1.35 -3.47
CA GLY A 615 0.97 -1.92 -3.34
C GLY A 615 2.11 -0.90 -3.49
N ARG A 616 1.83 0.34 -3.88
CA ARG A 616 2.82 1.40 -4.10
C ARG A 616 2.58 2.62 -3.19
N PRO A 617 3.59 3.48 -2.98
CA PRO A 617 3.37 4.82 -2.42
C PRO A 617 2.34 5.60 -3.23
N ALA A 618 1.56 6.46 -2.57
CA ALA A 618 0.37 7.10 -3.15
C ALA A 618 0.65 7.86 -4.46
N GLN A 619 1.78 8.58 -4.51
CA GLN A 619 2.26 9.32 -5.67
C GLN A 619 2.57 8.44 -6.90
N LEU A 620 2.76 7.13 -6.70
CA LEU A 620 3.00 6.14 -7.78
C LEU A 620 1.84 5.15 -7.93
N ALA A 621 0.77 5.31 -7.16
CA ALA A 621 -0.29 4.32 -7.03
C ALA A 621 -1.40 4.46 -8.07
N PHE A 622 -1.55 5.64 -8.68
CA PHE A 622 -2.64 5.91 -9.60
C PHE A 622 -2.26 5.68 -11.07
N GLY A 623 -3.18 5.08 -11.81
CA GLY A 623 -3.15 5.06 -13.28
C GLY A 623 -3.78 6.31 -13.89
N PRO A 624 -3.80 6.42 -15.24
CA PRO A 624 -4.44 7.52 -15.94
C PRO A 624 -5.97 7.43 -15.86
N THR A 625 -6.66 8.50 -16.25
CA THR A 625 -8.11 8.49 -16.49
C THR A 625 -8.45 7.57 -17.64
N LEU A 626 -9.31 6.59 -17.35
CA LEU A 626 -9.75 5.57 -18.28
C LEU A 626 -11.10 5.94 -18.90
N ASP A 627 -11.41 5.32 -20.02
CA ASP A 627 -12.74 5.44 -20.60
C ASP A 627 -13.80 4.67 -19.78
N ALA A 628 -15.06 5.03 -19.97
CA ALA A 628 -16.15 4.42 -19.21
C ALA A 628 -16.33 2.92 -19.51
N ALA A 629 -15.83 2.40 -20.63
CA ALA A 629 -15.98 0.99 -20.96
C ALA A 629 -14.90 0.13 -20.26
N ASP A 630 -13.75 0.71 -19.94
CA ASP A 630 -12.66 0.06 -19.23
C ASP A 630 -13.05 -0.33 -17.79
N ASP A 631 -13.01 -1.63 -17.50
CA ASP A 631 -13.34 -2.23 -16.21
C ASP A 631 -12.11 -2.51 -15.34
N ALA A 632 -10.91 -2.10 -15.76
CA ALA A 632 -9.67 -2.34 -15.04
C ALA A 632 -9.63 -1.83 -13.58
N PRO A 633 -10.41 -0.80 -13.18
CA PRO A 633 -10.56 -0.41 -11.76
C PRO A 633 -11.51 -1.29 -10.93
N GLU A 634 -12.36 -2.13 -11.54
CA GLU A 634 -13.36 -2.91 -10.79
C GLU A 634 -12.78 -4.07 -9.93
N PRO A 635 -11.72 -4.79 -10.36
CA PRO A 635 -11.11 -5.85 -9.57
C PRO A 635 -10.52 -5.36 -8.25
N ILE A 636 -10.66 -6.18 -7.20
CA ILE A 636 -10.04 -5.91 -5.89
C ILE A 636 -8.51 -5.81 -6.05
N GLY A 637 -7.95 -4.79 -5.40
CA GLY A 637 -6.54 -4.40 -5.52
C GLY A 637 -6.27 -3.36 -6.61
N ALA A 638 -7.21 -3.10 -7.53
CA ALA A 638 -7.17 -2.02 -8.53
C ALA A 638 -8.24 -0.93 -8.29
N ARG A 639 -9.19 -1.18 -7.39
CA ARG A 639 -10.23 -0.22 -6.98
C ARG A 639 -9.63 1.02 -6.33
N ASP A 640 -10.16 2.18 -6.70
CA ASP A 640 -9.86 3.45 -6.06
C ASP A 640 -10.56 3.59 -4.68
N LEU A 641 -10.05 4.49 -3.84
CA LEU A 641 -10.58 4.83 -2.53
C LEU A 641 -11.96 5.50 -2.64
N PRO A 642 -12.97 5.07 -1.84
CA PRO A 642 -14.27 5.72 -1.77
C PRO A 642 -14.16 7.24 -1.55
N PRO A 643 -15.06 8.05 -2.13
CA PRO A 643 -16.34 7.65 -2.74
C PRO A 643 -16.25 7.19 -4.21
N ALA A 644 -15.05 7.02 -4.77
CA ALA A 644 -14.91 6.40 -6.09
C ALA A 644 -15.50 4.97 -6.10
N GLY A 645 -16.02 4.55 -7.26
CA GLY A 645 -16.53 3.18 -7.43
C GLY A 645 -17.62 3.01 -8.48
N ASP A 646 -18.34 4.07 -8.84
CA ASP A 646 -19.32 4.05 -9.93
C ASP A 646 -18.86 4.98 -11.06
N ARG A 647 -18.43 4.39 -12.16
CA ARG A 647 -17.99 5.10 -13.37
C ARG A 647 -19.04 6.05 -13.97
N SER A 648 -20.33 5.87 -13.67
CA SER A 648 -21.37 6.78 -14.16
C SER A 648 -21.42 8.11 -13.41
N ASP A 649 -20.88 8.15 -12.19
CA ASP A 649 -20.84 9.33 -11.34
C ASP A 649 -19.45 9.99 -11.29
N GLN A 650 -18.52 9.55 -12.14
CA GLN A 650 -17.12 10.00 -12.17
C GLN A 650 -16.73 10.57 -13.54
N PRO A 651 -15.80 11.54 -13.60
CA PRO A 651 -15.22 11.95 -14.87
C PRO A 651 -14.47 10.80 -15.55
N VAL A 652 -14.72 10.62 -16.85
CA VAL A 652 -14.15 9.53 -17.67
C VAL A 652 -13.47 10.12 -18.90
N ARG A 653 -12.55 9.35 -19.50
CA ARG A 653 -11.95 9.72 -20.78
C ARG A 653 -12.91 9.40 -21.91
N GLU A 654 -13.08 10.34 -22.84
CA GLU A 654 -13.83 10.17 -24.08
C GLU A 654 -12.89 10.40 -25.26
N TRP A 655 -12.86 9.44 -26.19
CA TRP A 655 -12.03 9.50 -27.38
C TRP A 655 -12.66 10.39 -28.46
N ILE A 656 -11.85 11.22 -29.13
CA ILE A 656 -12.28 12.09 -30.23
C ILE A 656 -11.88 11.43 -31.55
N GLY A 657 -12.83 11.30 -32.48
CA GLY A 657 -12.63 10.65 -33.78
C GLY A 657 -12.45 9.12 -33.71
N LEU A 658 -12.52 8.53 -32.53
CA LEU A 658 -12.21 7.12 -32.23
C LEU A 658 -13.23 6.55 -31.23
N THR A 659 -13.48 5.24 -31.28
CA THR A 659 -14.30 4.51 -30.29
C THR A 659 -13.45 3.95 -29.16
N SER A 660 -12.22 3.54 -29.47
CA SER A 660 -11.31 2.91 -28.51
C SER A 660 -9.86 3.09 -28.95
N VAL A 661 -8.97 3.23 -27.97
CA VAL A 661 -7.53 3.19 -28.15
C VAL A 661 -6.98 2.12 -27.24
N GLU A 662 -6.35 1.10 -27.82
CA GLU A 662 -5.80 -0.04 -27.08
C GLU A 662 -4.29 -0.09 -27.25
N ALA A 663 -3.56 -0.31 -26.17
CA ALA A 663 -2.13 -0.60 -26.22
C ALA A 663 -1.85 -2.02 -25.71
N SER A 664 -0.80 -2.66 -26.24
CA SER A 664 -0.33 -3.97 -25.74
C SER A 664 0.11 -3.89 -24.28
N SER A 665 0.74 -2.78 -23.93
CA SER A 665 1.15 -2.42 -22.59
C SER A 665 1.25 -0.90 -22.48
N SER A 666 1.35 -0.40 -21.25
CA SER A 666 1.46 1.04 -20.98
C SER A 666 2.34 1.26 -19.76
N GLY A 667 3.30 2.15 -19.86
CA GLY A 667 4.08 2.66 -18.72
C GLY A 667 3.22 3.46 -17.73
N ALA A 668 1.99 3.82 -18.11
CA ALA A 668 1.03 4.46 -17.21
C ALA A 668 0.17 3.48 -16.39
N ASP A 669 0.23 2.16 -16.67
CA ASP A 669 -0.43 1.16 -15.82
C ASP A 669 0.26 1.15 -14.44
N PRO A 670 -0.45 1.42 -13.32
CA PRO A 670 0.16 1.47 -12.00
C PRO A 670 0.70 0.10 -11.52
N PHE A 671 0.42 -0.98 -12.25
CA PHE A 671 0.98 -2.32 -12.05
C PHE A 671 2.13 -2.68 -13.00
N ALA A 672 2.49 -1.80 -13.95
CA ALA A 672 3.60 -2.00 -14.90
C ALA A 672 4.94 -2.18 -14.19
N ALA A 673 5.81 -3.02 -14.75
CA ALA A 673 7.17 -3.22 -14.22
C ALA A 673 8.00 -1.93 -14.36
N ALA A 674 7.92 -1.28 -15.53
CA ALA A 674 8.52 0.00 -15.82
C ALA A 674 7.48 1.13 -15.85
N TRP A 675 6.86 1.38 -14.70
CA TRP A 675 5.95 2.53 -14.55
C TRP A 675 6.70 3.84 -14.78
N ALA A 676 6.13 4.70 -15.62
CA ALA A 676 6.78 5.92 -16.10
C ALA A 676 5.96 7.20 -15.82
N GLY A 677 4.83 7.10 -15.12
CA GLY A 677 3.92 8.23 -14.89
C GLY A 677 2.60 8.08 -15.64
N THR A 678 1.58 8.84 -15.24
CA THR A 678 0.24 8.80 -15.87
C THR A 678 0.21 9.40 -17.27
N ASP A 679 1.19 10.25 -17.58
CA ASP A 679 1.49 10.84 -18.90
C ASP A 679 2.14 9.85 -19.89
N ALA A 680 2.49 8.64 -19.44
CA ALA A 680 3.04 7.58 -20.27
C ALA A 680 1.97 6.74 -21.01
N GLY A 681 0.71 7.19 -20.99
CA GLY A 681 -0.46 6.43 -21.45
C GLY A 681 -0.77 6.56 -22.94
N PRO A 682 -1.68 5.74 -23.50
CA PRO A 682 -2.05 5.80 -24.92
C PRO A 682 -2.61 7.15 -25.38
N ALA A 683 -3.26 7.90 -24.48
CA ALA A 683 -3.82 9.20 -24.78
C ALA A 683 -2.73 10.25 -25.10
N ALA A 684 -1.54 10.12 -24.51
CA ALA A 684 -0.43 11.02 -24.71
C ALA A 684 0.14 10.97 -26.14
N ALA A 685 -0.07 9.88 -26.87
CA ALA A 685 0.30 9.81 -28.28
C ALA A 685 -0.68 10.53 -29.22
N LEU A 686 -1.77 11.11 -28.69
CA LEU A 686 -2.87 11.70 -29.46
C LEU A 686 -3.22 13.13 -29.00
N ASP A 687 -2.42 13.73 -28.13
CA ASP A 687 -2.78 14.96 -27.44
C ASP A 687 -2.10 16.21 -28.05
N GLY A 688 -1.16 16.00 -28.98
CA GLY A 688 -0.41 17.06 -29.66
C GLY A 688 0.71 17.69 -28.84
N ASP A 689 1.02 17.17 -27.65
CA ASP A 689 2.10 17.65 -26.77
C ASP A 689 3.31 16.71 -26.85
N LEU A 690 4.40 17.17 -27.46
CA LEU A 690 5.60 16.35 -27.63
C LEU A 690 6.39 16.07 -26.34
N SER A 691 5.95 16.61 -25.19
CA SER A 691 6.53 16.27 -23.88
C SER A 691 5.87 15.06 -23.22
N THR A 692 4.65 14.71 -23.62
CA THR A 692 3.98 13.49 -23.20
C THR A 692 4.23 12.43 -24.29
N ALA A 693 4.09 11.15 -23.92
CA ALA A 693 4.24 10.08 -24.89
C ALA A 693 3.58 8.80 -24.41
N TRP A 694 3.00 8.01 -25.31
CA TRP A 694 2.74 6.62 -24.98
C TRP A 694 4.06 5.87 -24.88
N LEU A 695 4.35 5.31 -23.70
CA LEU A 695 5.47 4.41 -23.47
C LEU A 695 4.92 3.00 -23.20
N THR A 696 5.56 1.98 -23.76
CA THR A 696 5.28 0.59 -23.40
C THR A 696 5.75 0.30 -21.98
N ASP A 697 5.22 -0.75 -21.36
CA ASP A 697 5.96 -1.46 -20.31
C ASP A 697 7.19 -2.17 -20.94
N GLU A 698 7.97 -2.91 -20.14
CA GLU A 698 9.03 -3.77 -20.66
C GLU A 698 8.45 -4.88 -21.56
N GLU A 699 8.47 -4.67 -22.88
CA GLU A 699 8.01 -5.68 -23.86
C GLU A 699 8.86 -5.76 -25.13
N THR A 700 8.76 -6.90 -25.84
CA THR A 700 9.53 -7.14 -27.06
C THR A 700 8.89 -6.51 -28.29
N ASP A 701 7.58 -6.42 -28.34
CA ASP A 701 6.80 -6.02 -29.52
C ASP A 701 5.56 -5.21 -29.10
N GLY A 702 5.76 -3.90 -28.92
CA GLY A 702 4.68 -2.99 -28.56
C GLY A 702 3.75 -2.66 -29.71
N ARG A 703 2.46 -2.48 -29.38
CA ARG A 703 1.39 -2.16 -30.31
C ARG A 703 0.45 -1.11 -29.73
N LEU A 704 0.08 -0.13 -30.56
CA LEU A 704 -1.00 0.82 -30.31
C LEU A 704 -2.06 0.67 -31.40
N SER A 705 -3.32 0.50 -31.02
CA SER A 705 -4.46 0.27 -31.92
C SER A 705 -5.48 1.39 -31.78
N LEU A 706 -5.76 2.06 -32.90
CA LEU A 706 -6.75 3.12 -33.03
C LEU A 706 -7.95 2.57 -33.80
N VAL A 707 -9.15 2.65 -33.21
CA VAL A 707 -10.40 2.19 -33.84
C VAL A 707 -11.30 3.40 -34.10
N PRO A 708 -11.45 3.84 -35.36
CA PRO A 708 -12.39 4.91 -35.72
C PRO A 708 -13.84 4.58 -35.36
N ALA A 709 -14.65 5.62 -35.14
CA ALA A 709 -16.08 5.49 -34.85
C ALA A 709 -16.85 4.78 -35.98
N GLU A 710 -16.49 5.10 -37.21
CA GLU A 710 -16.99 4.47 -38.43
C GLU A 710 -15.80 4.23 -39.38
N PRO A 711 -15.89 3.28 -40.33
CA PRO A 711 -14.87 3.12 -41.35
C PRO A 711 -14.57 4.47 -42.01
N SER A 712 -13.32 4.94 -41.91
CA SER A 712 -12.97 6.31 -42.30
C SER A 712 -11.64 6.39 -43.02
N ARG A 713 -11.46 7.48 -43.77
CA ARG A 713 -10.21 7.77 -44.48
C ARG A 713 -9.17 8.28 -43.49
N LEU A 714 -7.98 7.68 -43.49
CA LEU A 714 -6.91 8.07 -42.56
C LEU A 714 -6.04 9.23 -43.09
N GLY A 715 -6.05 9.48 -44.41
CA GLY A 715 -5.25 10.53 -45.03
C GLY A 715 -3.75 10.30 -44.87
N ARG A 716 -3.01 11.38 -44.64
CA ARG A 716 -1.60 11.33 -44.26
C ARG A 716 -1.48 11.21 -42.74
N VAL A 717 -0.99 10.06 -42.30
CA VAL A 717 -0.66 9.81 -40.90
C VAL A 717 0.77 10.23 -40.63
N THR A 718 1.00 11.05 -39.60
CA THR A 718 2.32 11.47 -39.10
C THR A 718 2.60 10.77 -37.79
N VAL A 719 3.83 10.32 -37.58
CA VAL A 719 4.29 9.67 -36.34
C VAL A 719 5.58 10.33 -35.86
N VAL A 720 5.66 10.59 -34.55
CA VAL A 720 6.85 11.12 -33.86
C VAL A 720 7.27 10.10 -32.78
N PRO A 721 8.50 9.57 -32.82
CA PRO A 721 8.98 8.64 -31.80
C PRO A 721 9.20 9.35 -30.47
N ALA A 722 8.93 8.66 -29.36
CA ALA A 722 9.29 9.15 -28.03
C ALA A 722 10.80 9.06 -27.80
N PRO A 723 11.40 9.97 -27.00
CA PRO A 723 12.83 9.93 -26.66
C PRO A 723 13.13 8.76 -25.71
N THR A 724 13.36 7.58 -26.27
CA THR A 724 13.60 6.32 -25.55
C THR A 724 14.94 5.71 -25.89
N THR A 725 15.46 4.84 -25.02
CA THR A 725 16.71 4.10 -25.26
C THR A 725 16.44 2.58 -25.17
N PRO A 726 16.49 1.84 -26.29
CA PRO A 726 16.88 2.27 -27.65
C PRO A 726 15.82 3.16 -28.32
N SER A 727 16.26 4.02 -29.25
CA SER A 727 15.37 4.85 -30.06
C SER A 727 14.50 4.02 -30.99
N VAL A 728 13.31 4.56 -31.32
CA VAL A 728 12.41 3.96 -32.30
C VAL A 728 12.70 4.56 -33.67
N ASP A 729 13.51 3.88 -34.47
CA ASP A 729 13.94 4.39 -35.78
C ASP A 729 12.93 4.10 -36.91
N SER A 730 11.98 3.17 -36.69
CA SER A 730 10.90 2.89 -37.63
C SER A 730 9.70 2.27 -36.94
N VAL A 731 8.53 2.38 -37.56
CA VAL A 731 7.30 1.71 -37.12
C VAL A 731 6.57 1.07 -38.30
N THR A 732 5.73 0.08 -38.02
CA THR A 732 4.84 -0.53 -39.03
C THR A 732 3.40 -0.15 -38.74
N LEU A 733 2.75 0.54 -39.68
CA LEU A 733 1.33 0.84 -39.65
C LEU A 733 0.54 -0.24 -40.39
N ARG A 734 -0.47 -0.82 -39.74
CA ARG A 734 -1.38 -1.83 -40.31
C ARG A 734 -2.80 -1.30 -40.26
N ALA A 735 -3.32 -0.87 -41.41
CA ALA A 735 -4.68 -0.36 -41.52
C ALA A 735 -5.60 -1.46 -42.08
N ARG A 736 -6.60 -1.88 -41.30
CA ARG A 736 -7.55 -2.94 -41.66
C ARG A 736 -8.84 -2.36 -42.23
N ARG A 737 -9.34 -2.98 -43.29
CA ARG A 737 -10.60 -2.63 -43.97
C ARG A 737 -11.75 -3.52 -43.51
N ALA A 738 -12.97 -3.07 -43.80
CA ALA A 738 -14.22 -3.78 -43.53
C ALA A 738 -14.31 -5.19 -44.14
N ASP A 739 -13.66 -5.40 -45.30
CA ASP A 739 -13.60 -6.71 -45.98
C ASP A 739 -12.60 -7.69 -45.34
N GLY A 740 -11.91 -7.28 -44.27
CA GLY A 740 -10.89 -8.05 -43.57
C GLY A 740 -9.47 -7.94 -44.16
N THR A 741 -9.29 -7.25 -45.29
CA THR A 741 -7.95 -7.00 -45.84
C THR A 741 -7.20 -5.96 -45.03
N THR A 742 -5.86 -6.04 -45.01
CA THR A 742 -5.00 -5.11 -44.26
C THR A 742 -3.96 -4.50 -45.18
N ARG A 743 -3.84 -3.17 -45.16
CA ARG A 743 -2.77 -2.41 -45.80
C ARG A 743 -1.65 -2.17 -44.79
N VAL A 744 -0.42 -2.52 -45.16
CA VAL A 744 0.75 -2.42 -44.29
C VAL A 744 1.74 -1.42 -44.88
N MET A 745 2.20 -0.47 -44.08
CA MET A 745 3.19 0.53 -44.46
C MET A 745 4.26 0.66 -43.36
N THR A 746 5.53 0.74 -43.75
CA THR A 746 6.63 1.03 -42.81
C THR A 746 6.98 2.51 -42.89
N VAL A 747 7.12 3.15 -41.74
CA VAL A 747 7.46 4.57 -41.61
C VAL A 747 8.85 4.68 -40.99
N ASP A 748 9.74 5.41 -41.67
CA ASP A 748 11.07 5.76 -41.18
C ASP A 748 10.97 6.98 -40.25
N LEU A 749 11.53 6.85 -39.06
CA LEU A 749 11.51 7.85 -37.99
C LEU A 749 12.93 8.36 -37.64
N ALA A 750 13.97 7.97 -38.38
CA ALA A 750 15.35 8.36 -38.08
C ALA A 750 15.59 9.89 -38.07
N ALA A 751 14.73 10.64 -38.75
CA ALA A 751 14.74 12.12 -38.75
C ALA A 751 13.91 12.74 -37.60
N GLY A 752 13.48 11.95 -36.61
CA GLY A 752 12.64 12.38 -35.50
C GLY A 752 11.16 12.52 -35.84
N ARG A 753 10.73 12.22 -37.07
CA ARG A 753 9.33 12.14 -37.51
C ARG A 753 9.22 11.40 -38.84
N GLY A 754 8.07 10.82 -39.13
CA GLY A 754 7.78 10.18 -40.42
C GLY A 754 6.30 10.20 -40.78
N THR A 755 5.98 9.99 -42.06
CA THR A 755 4.60 10.05 -42.56
C THR A 755 4.25 8.87 -43.48
N ALA A 756 3.00 8.41 -43.44
CA ALA A 756 2.43 7.45 -44.38
C ALA A 756 1.12 7.95 -44.98
N ASP A 757 0.93 7.79 -46.29
CA ASP A 757 -0.29 8.18 -46.99
C ASP A 757 -1.17 6.96 -47.32
N PHE A 758 -2.36 6.93 -46.75
CA PHE A 758 -3.36 5.87 -46.94
C PHE A 758 -4.35 6.17 -48.08
N GLY A 759 -4.27 7.34 -48.69
CA GLY A 759 -5.12 7.75 -49.81
C GLY A 759 -6.60 7.87 -49.42
N ALA A 760 -7.49 7.56 -50.37
CA ALA A 760 -8.94 7.72 -50.23
C ALA A 760 -9.67 6.46 -49.72
N GLU A 761 -8.93 5.43 -49.31
CA GLU A 761 -9.50 4.18 -48.79
C GLU A 761 -10.02 4.37 -47.36
N GLU A 762 -11.05 3.61 -46.99
CA GLU A 762 -11.65 3.62 -45.64
C GLU A 762 -11.16 2.41 -44.83
N PHE A 763 -10.90 2.67 -43.54
CA PHE A 763 -10.34 1.70 -42.61
C PHE A 763 -11.14 1.69 -41.30
N GLU A 764 -11.31 0.49 -40.75
CA GLU A 764 -11.99 0.26 -39.47
C GLU A 764 -11.03 0.20 -38.28
N ARG A 765 -9.72 0.05 -38.55
CA ARG A 765 -8.68 -0.01 -37.52
C ARG A 765 -7.33 0.35 -38.09
N LEU A 766 -6.53 1.09 -37.32
CA LEU A 766 -5.12 1.35 -37.58
C LEU A 766 -4.29 0.83 -36.40
N GLU A 767 -3.39 -0.12 -36.64
CA GLU A 767 -2.41 -0.56 -35.64
C GLU A 767 -1.03 0.04 -35.97
N LEU A 768 -0.40 0.70 -35.01
CA LEU A 768 1.03 1.01 -35.01
C LEU A 768 1.76 -0.11 -34.26
N VAL A 769 2.74 -0.72 -34.92
CA VAL A 769 3.53 -1.84 -34.38
C VAL A 769 5.00 -1.41 -34.31
N LEU A 770 5.56 -1.44 -33.10
CA LEU A 770 6.98 -1.21 -32.87
C LEU A 770 7.81 -2.38 -33.40
N PRO A 771 9.07 -2.14 -33.85
CA PRO A 771 9.96 -3.22 -34.27
C PRO A 771 10.17 -4.23 -33.12
N THR A 772 10.33 -5.51 -33.42
CA THR A 772 10.61 -6.49 -32.35
C THR A 772 12.02 -6.27 -31.79
N ALA A 773 12.13 -6.04 -30.48
CA ALA A 773 13.40 -5.96 -29.77
C ALA A 773 13.91 -7.35 -29.38
N PRO A 774 15.24 -7.55 -29.26
CA PRO A 774 15.82 -8.83 -28.83
C PRO A 774 15.53 -9.17 -27.36
N ARG A 775 15.11 -8.19 -26.57
CA ARG A 775 14.72 -8.29 -25.16
C ARG A 775 13.60 -7.29 -24.87
N ALA A 776 12.90 -7.48 -23.77
CA ALA A 776 11.92 -6.52 -23.27
C ALA A 776 12.61 -5.17 -22.96
N VAL A 777 12.07 -4.08 -23.50
CA VAL A 777 12.56 -2.70 -23.30
C VAL A 777 11.39 -1.72 -23.40
N VAL A 778 11.48 -0.61 -22.69
CA VAL A 778 10.55 0.52 -22.82
C VAL A 778 10.85 1.28 -24.10
N ARG A 779 9.82 1.47 -24.94
CA ARG A 779 9.84 2.27 -26.17
C ARG A 779 8.51 2.98 -26.32
N GLY A 780 8.43 3.99 -27.18
CA GLY A 780 7.19 4.76 -27.26
C GLY A 780 7.05 5.67 -28.45
N ILE A 781 5.87 6.29 -28.53
CA ILE A 781 5.46 7.23 -29.56
C ILE A 781 4.98 8.49 -28.84
N ALA A 782 5.62 9.62 -29.17
CA ALA A 782 5.23 10.92 -28.65
C ALA A 782 3.95 11.42 -29.33
N GLU A 783 3.78 11.16 -30.63
CA GLU A 783 2.60 11.65 -31.35
C GLU A 783 2.26 10.76 -32.55
N ILE A 784 0.97 10.52 -32.77
CA ILE A 784 0.39 9.98 -34.00
C ILE A 784 -0.86 10.76 -34.40
N SER A 785 -0.79 11.45 -35.54
CA SER A 785 -1.87 12.32 -36.02
C SER A 785 -2.23 12.07 -37.48
N SER A 786 -3.42 12.50 -37.88
CA SER A 786 -3.91 12.54 -39.26
C SER A 786 -4.09 13.98 -39.72
N ASP A 787 -3.87 14.25 -41.00
CA ASP A 787 -4.17 15.56 -41.60
C ASP A 787 -5.66 15.80 -41.87
N ILE A 788 -6.50 14.77 -41.78
CA ILE A 788 -7.94 14.84 -42.07
C ILE A 788 -8.83 14.31 -40.94
N GLN A 789 -8.26 13.63 -39.93
CA GLN A 789 -8.99 13.18 -38.74
C GLN A 789 -8.54 13.98 -37.52
N ASP A 790 -9.48 14.38 -36.67
CA ASP A 790 -9.21 14.97 -35.35
C ASP A 790 -9.17 13.83 -34.33
N TRP A 791 -8.00 13.22 -34.16
CA TRP A 791 -7.76 12.24 -33.10
C TRP A 791 -7.35 12.94 -31.82
N GLY A 792 -7.84 12.44 -30.69
CA GLY A 792 -7.49 12.95 -29.38
C GLY A 792 -8.37 12.38 -28.29
N SER A 793 -8.37 13.03 -27.13
CA SER A 793 -9.30 12.71 -26.04
C SER A 793 -9.73 13.96 -25.29
N ARG A 794 -10.81 13.81 -24.52
CA ARG A 794 -11.29 14.81 -23.57
C ARG A 794 -11.78 14.13 -22.29
N ILE A 795 -11.83 14.87 -21.19
CA ILE A 795 -12.42 14.39 -19.93
C ILE A 795 -13.89 14.79 -19.89
N ARG A 796 -14.79 13.81 -19.84
CA ARG A 796 -16.23 14.01 -19.76
C ARG A 796 -16.66 14.04 -18.30
N LEU A 797 -17.29 15.12 -17.86
CA LEU A 797 -17.90 15.23 -16.52
C LEU A 797 -19.19 14.40 -16.42
N PRO A 798 -19.51 13.85 -15.24
CA PRO A 798 -20.74 13.10 -15.01
C PRO A 798 -21.94 14.03 -14.82
N GLY A 799 -23.14 13.51 -15.11
CA GLY A 799 -24.41 14.19 -14.88
C GLY A 799 -24.67 15.39 -15.81
N GLU A 800 -25.76 16.11 -15.51
CA GLU A 800 -26.15 17.33 -16.22
C GLU A 800 -25.91 18.56 -15.34
N VAL A 801 -25.54 19.69 -15.95
CA VAL A 801 -25.20 20.94 -15.26
C VAL A 801 -26.17 22.05 -15.68
N ASP A 802 -26.68 22.84 -14.73
CA ASP A 802 -27.35 24.11 -15.03
C ASP A 802 -26.37 25.28 -14.87
N PRO A 803 -25.77 25.80 -15.97
CA PRO A 803 -24.78 26.87 -15.92
C PRO A 803 -25.32 28.23 -15.43
N ARG A 804 -26.62 28.31 -15.07
CA ARG A 804 -27.20 29.50 -14.43
C ARG A 804 -26.97 29.53 -12.91
N ARG A 805 -26.68 28.39 -12.30
CA ARG A 805 -26.60 28.22 -10.84
C ARG A 805 -25.32 27.53 -10.40
N THR A 806 -24.73 26.72 -11.27
CA THR A 806 -23.57 25.89 -10.97
C THR A 806 -22.32 26.48 -11.61
N SER A 807 -21.25 26.55 -10.83
CA SER A 807 -19.90 26.84 -11.31
C SER A 807 -19.16 25.54 -11.62
N ILE A 808 -18.36 25.55 -12.68
CA ILE A 808 -17.56 24.39 -13.12
C ILE A 808 -16.09 24.73 -12.91
N VAL A 809 -15.38 23.90 -12.15
CA VAL A 809 -13.95 24.05 -11.85
C VAL A 809 -13.21 22.86 -12.46
N LEU A 810 -12.28 23.15 -13.36
CA LEU A 810 -11.54 22.14 -14.13
C LEU A 810 -10.05 22.30 -13.87
N SER A 811 -9.41 21.24 -13.39
CA SER A 811 -8.00 21.23 -13.03
C SER A 811 -7.30 20.02 -13.69
N PRO A 812 -6.39 20.23 -14.64
CA PRO A 812 -5.72 19.13 -15.33
C PRO A 812 -4.84 18.33 -14.38
N LEU A 813 -4.69 17.04 -14.69
CA LEU A 813 -3.71 16.15 -14.08
C LEU A 813 -2.46 16.07 -14.97
N ALA A 814 -1.38 15.49 -14.46
CA ALA A 814 -0.12 15.35 -15.20
C ALA A 814 -0.26 14.60 -16.55
N GLU A 815 -1.26 13.72 -16.66
CA GLU A 815 -1.61 12.98 -17.88
C GLU A 815 -2.29 13.82 -18.97
N ASP A 816 -2.76 15.02 -18.64
CA ASP A 816 -3.45 15.89 -19.59
C ASP A 816 -2.42 16.78 -20.30
N ALA A 817 -2.62 16.99 -21.60
CA ALA A 817 -1.78 17.91 -22.37
C ALA A 817 -1.77 19.32 -21.77
N ALA A 818 -0.75 20.12 -22.09
CA ALA A 818 -0.68 21.53 -21.67
C ALA A 818 -1.91 22.36 -22.09
N THR A 819 -2.59 21.95 -23.17
CA THR A 819 -3.91 22.46 -23.58
C THR A 819 -4.99 21.37 -23.42
N PRO A 820 -5.50 21.16 -22.21
CA PRO A 820 -6.47 20.11 -21.91
C PRO A 820 -7.84 20.36 -22.56
N ARG A 821 -8.61 19.28 -22.72
CA ARG A 821 -9.99 19.29 -23.25
C ARG A 821 -10.94 18.62 -22.27
N TRP A 822 -12.08 19.25 -22.02
CA TRP A 822 -13.18 18.70 -21.22
C TRP A 822 -14.50 18.78 -21.95
N ALA A 823 -15.47 17.99 -21.50
CA ALA A 823 -16.87 18.11 -21.91
C ALA A 823 -17.82 17.95 -20.72
N PHE A 824 -18.95 18.65 -20.77
CA PHE A 824 -20.05 18.49 -19.81
C PHE A 824 -21.40 18.61 -20.52
N GLU A 825 -22.46 18.09 -19.91
CA GLU A 825 -23.81 18.21 -20.45
C GLU A 825 -24.54 19.40 -19.80
N SER A 826 -24.97 20.37 -20.59
CA SER A 826 -25.69 21.55 -20.11
C SER A 826 -27.20 21.42 -20.29
N THR A 827 -27.98 21.73 -19.26
CA THR A 827 -29.45 21.70 -19.32
C THR A 827 -30.07 22.99 -19.84
N SER A 828 -29.32 24.08 -19.86
CA SER A 828 -29.85 25.42 -20.09
C SER A 828 -28.88 26.30 -20.87
N SER A 829 -29.39 27.42 -21.39
CA SER A 829 -28.53 28.46 -21.95
C SER A 829 -28.27 29.53 -20.91
N SER A 830 -26.99 29.88 -20.74
CA SER A 830 -26.54 30.92 -19.81
C SER A 830 -25.30 31.61 -20.36
N ARG A 831 -25.10 32.86 -19.95
CA ARG A 831 -23.84 33.57 -20.16
C ARG A 831 -23.03 33.47 -18.88
N VAL A 832 -21.91 32.75 -18.92
CA VAL A 832 -21.07 32.45 -17.75
C VAL A 832 -19.71 33.14 -17.87
N PRO A 833 -19.19 33.76 -16.80
CA PRO A 833 -17.82 34.27 -16.80
C PRO A 833 -16.83 33.10 -16.97
N VAL A 834 -15.68 33.41 -17.56
CA VAL A 834 -14.59 32.46 -17.78
C VAL A 834 -13.33 33.02 -17.15
N GLU A 835 -12.73 32.26 -16.23
CA GLU A 835 -11.46 32.57 -15.60
C GLU A 835 -10.46 31.44 -15.89
N VAL A 836 -9.21 31.81 -16.20
CA VAL A 836 -8.13 30.84 -16.45
C VAL A 836 -6.93 31.21 -15.59
N THR A 837 -6.52 30.27 -14.75
CA THR A 837 -5.24 30.31 -14.03
C THR A 837 -4.24 29.44 -14.78
N ALA A 838 -3.04 29.98 -15.01
CA ALA A 838 -1.97 29.32 -15.72
C ALA A 838 -0.66 29.38 -14.93
N ARG A 839 0.24 28.45 -15.21
CA ARG A 839 1.63 28.48 -14.75
C ARG A 839 2.58 28.52 -15.93
N SER A 840 3.78 29.03 -15.70
CA SER A 840 4.85 28.99 -16.67
C SER A 840 5.33 27.56 -16.90
N ARG A 841 5.61 27.23 -18.16
CA ARG A 841 6.20 25.94 -18.56
C ARG A 841 7.68 26.17 -18.87
N PRO A 842 8.63 25.61 -18.08
CA PRO A 842 10.05 25.77 -18.35
C PRO A 842 10.42 25.30 -19.76
N GLY A 843 11.27 26.09 -20.44
CA GLY A 843 11.70 25.79 -21.81
C GLY A 843 11.82 27.03 -22.72
N PRO A 844 12.24 26.83 -23.99
CA PRO A 844 12.59 27.92 -24.90
C PRO A 844 11.45 28.92 -25.18
N ASP A 845 10.20 28.48 -25.13
CA ASP A 845 9.04 29.35 -25.36
C ASP A 845 8.81 30.30 -24.17
N LEU A 846 8.99 29.84 -22.94
CA LEU A 846 8.96 30.68 -21.75
C LEU A 846 10.12 31.68 -21.76
N GLU A 847 11.32 31.25 -22.15
CA GLU A 847 12.47 32.14 -22.25
C GLU A 847 12.24 33.23 -23.31
N ALA A 848 11.70 32.86 -24.47
CA ALA A 848 11.34 33.83 -25.49
C ALA A 848 10.28 34.83 -25.00
N LEU A 849 9.35 34.40 -24.15
CA LEU A 849 8.35 35.25 -23.53
C LEU A 849 8.96 36.18 -22.46
N LEU A 850 9.86 35.67 -21.62
CA LEU A 850 10.55 36.43 -20.57
C LEU A 850 11.54 37.43 -21.17
N ASP A 851 12.33 37.04 -22.15
CA ASP A 851 13.44 37.86 -22.64
C ASP A 851 13.02 38.91 -23.68
N ALA A 852 11.76 38.85 -24.13
CA ALA A 852 11.20 39.80 -25.08
C ALA A 852 11.39 41.27 -24.64
N PRO A 853 11.75 42.19 -25.56
CA PRO A 853 11.80 42.00 -27.01
C PRO A 853 13.14 41.44 -27.54
N ALA A 854 14.13 41.20 -26.67
CA ALA A 854 15.39 40.58 -27.06
C ALA A 854 15.29 39.05 -27.03
N ARG A 855 16.26 38.36 -27.63
CA ARG A 855 16.39 36.91 -27.52
C ARG A 855 17.82 36.53 -27.19
N PHE A 856 17.99 35.71 -26.17
CA PHE A 856 19.29 35.21 -25.73
C PHE A 856 19.38 33.73 -26.05
N THR A 857 20.36 33.33 -26.86
CA THR A 857 20.59 31.92 -27.21
C THR A 857 21.99 31.51 -26.76
N SER A 858 22.08 30.42 -25.99
CA SER A 858 23.36 29.85 -25.59
C SER A 858 23.25 28.34 -25.40
N GLU A 859 24.28 27.61 -25.84
CA GLU A 859 24.49 26.19 -25.50
C GLU A 859 25.24 26.02 -24.16
N ASP A 860 25.81 27.09 -23.61
CA ASP A 860 26.61 27.08 -22.38
C ASP A 860 25.73 27.26 -21.13
N ARG A 861 24.74 26.38 -20.95
CA ARG A 861 23.72 26.46 -19.89
C ARG A 861 23.51 25.14 -19.14
N ILE A 862 22.80 25.21 -18.01
CA ILE A 862 22.37 24.06 -17.21
C ILE A 862 20.83 24.01 -17.18
N GLY A 863 20.25 22.94 -17.75
CA GLY A 863 18.80 22.71 -17.74
C GLY A 863 17.96 23.82 -18.39
N ASP A 864 16.64 23.75 -18.20
CA ASP A 864 15.64 24.66 -18.78
C ASP A 864 14.97 25.58 -17.73
N ASP A 865 15.57 25.67 -16.53
CA ASP A 865 15.08 26.53 -15.45
C ASP A 865 15.13 28.01 -15.85
N ALA A 866 13.99 28.68 -15.73
CA ALA A 866 13.81 30.10 -16.04
C ALA A 866 14.73 31.00 -15.21
N THR A 867 15.06 30.61 -13.97
CA THR A 867 15.95 31.39 -13.09
C THR A 867 17.42 31.33 -13.54
N SER A 868 17.77 30.31 -14.32
CA SER A 868 19.15 30.00 -14.72
C SER A 868 19.45 30.21 -16.20
N ARG A 869 18.47 30.71 -16.97
CA ARG A 869 18.54 30.91 -18.41
C ARG A 869 19.59 31.96 -18.83
N PRO A 870 20.07 31.97 -20.09
CA PRO A 870 21.05 32.96 -20.56
C PRO A 870 20.64 34.42 -20.37
N GLY A 871 19.35 34.75 -20.55
CA GLY A 871 18.81 36.09 -20.33
C GLY A 871 18.81 36.55 -18.87
N ALA A 872 18.96 35.63 -17.91
CA ALA A 872 19.01 35.94 -16.47
C ALA A 872 20.26 36.70 -16.02
N ALA A 873 21.25 36.87 -16.90
CA ALA A 873 22.41 37.73 -16.63
C ALA A 873 22.20 39.18 -17.11
N PHE A 874 21.04 39.50 -17.69
CA PHE A 874 20.75 40.80 -18.31
C PHE A 874 19.44 41.42 -17.82
N ASP A 875 18.76 40.79 -16.85
CA ASP A 875 17.45 41.22 -16.37
C ASP A 875 17.50 42.03 -15.07
N GLY A 876 18.69 42.30 -14.54
CA GLY A 876 18.88 43.16 -13.38
C GLY A 876 18.31 42.57 -12.09
N ASP A 877 17.95 41.29 -12.08
CA ASP A 877 17.37 40.62 -10.92
C ASP A 877 18.41 39.76 -10.19
N PRO A 878 18.79 40.10 -8.95
CA PRO A 878 19.77 39.33 -8.19
C PRO A 878 19.28 37.92 -7.78
N SER A 879 17.98 37.61 -7.87
CA SER A 879 17.49 36.23 -7.64
C SER A 879 17.66 35.30 -8.83
N THR A 880 18.00 35.81 -10.01
CA THR A 880 18.25 35.02 -11.21
C THR A 880 19.70 35.16 -11.66
N ALA A 881 20.25 34.11 -12.29
CA ALA A 881 21.61 34.17 -12.81
C ALA A 881 21.84 33.11 -13.88
N TRP A 882 22.46 33.49 -15.01
CA TRP A 882 22.83 32.51 -16.02
C TRP A 882 23.91 31.54 -15.49
N ARG A 883 23.52 30.27 -15.31
CA ARG A 883 24.42 29.20 -14.86
C ARG A 883 25.11 28.51 -16.03
N VAL A 884 26.43 28.36 -15.91
CA VAL A 884 27.31 27.75 -16.91
C VAL A 884 27.87 26.42 -16.36
N PRO A 885 27.82 25.32 -17.14
CA PRO A 885 28.25 24.00 -16.68
C PRO A 885 29.75 23.94 -16.38
N ALA A 886 30.14 22.98 -15.53
CA ALA A 886 31.54 22.70 -15.23
C ALA A 886 32.35 22.36 -16.49
N GLY A 887 33.64 22.70 -16.50
CA GLY A 887 34.55 22.46 -17.62
C GLY A 887 34.46 23.47 -18.78
N ARG A 888 33.60 24.50 -18.68
CA ARG A 888 33.56 25.64 -19.60
C ARG A 888 34.21 26.88 -18.96
N ASP A 889 35.37 27.29 -19.49
CA ASP A 889 36.05 28.52 -19.05
C ASP A 889 35.58 29.78 -19.79
N ALA A 890 34.72 29.60 -20.80
CA ALA A 890 34.06 30.68 -21.50
C ALA A 890 32.61 30.27 -21.78
N ALA A 891 31.70 31.23 -21.65
CA ALA A 891 30.29 31.07 -21.98
C ALA A 891 29.90 32.10 -23.04
N THR A 892 29.24 31.67 -24.11
CA THR A 892 28.86 32.53 -25.24
C THR A 892 27.36 32.63 -25.37
N VAL A 893 26.85 33.86 -25.43
CA VAL A 893 25.45 34.14 -25.70
C VAL A 893 25.32 34.97 -26.97
N GLU A 894 24.43 34.55 -27.87
CA GLU A 894 23.96 35.37 -28.96
C GLU A 894 22.75 36.16 -28.49
N VAL A 895 22.83 37.47 -28.60
CA VAL A 895 21.75 38.41 -28.26
C VAL A 895 21.20 38.97 -29.56
N VAL A 896 19.93 38.68 -29.82
CA VAL A 896 19.17 39.20 -30.97
C VAL A 896 18.24 40.30 -30.48
N LEU A 897 18.36 41.49 -31.07
CA LEU A 897 17.58 42.68 -30.78
C LEU A 897 16.42 42.80 -31.78
N PRO A 898 15.30 43.45 -31.41
CA PRO A 898 14.14 43.61 -32.30
C PRO A 898 14.45 44.47 -33.53
N ASP A 899 15.29 45.48 -33.37
CA ASP A 899 15.66 46.45 -34.40
C ASP A 899 17.19 46.65 -34.45
N THR A 900 17.71 46.98 -35.64
CA THR A 900 19.12 47.38 -35.78
C THR A 900 19.39 48.67 -35.00
N THR A 901 20.16 48.57 -33.91
CA THR A 901 20.44 49.66 -32.98
C THR A 901 21.92 49.72 -32.63
N ALA A 902 22.39 50.87 -32.16
CA ALA A 902 23.74 51.00 -31.60
C ALA A 902 23.88 50.16 -30.33
N ILE A 903 24.87 49.25 -30.29
CA ILE A 903 25.05 48.32 -29.15
C ILE A 903 25.46 49.07 -27.86
N GLY A 904 26.19 50.16 -28.00
CA GLY A 904 26.49 51.06 -26.89
C GLY A 904 27.51 50.50 -25.90
N ARG A 905 27.24 50.64 -24.59
CA ARG A 905 28.13 50.19 -23.52
C ARG A 905 27.66 48.87 -22.96
N VAL A 906 28.59 47.95 -22.76
CA VAL A 906 28.42 46.74 -21.95
C VAL A 906 29.10 47.00 -20.61
N SER A 907 28.44 46.79 -19.49
CA SER A 907 29.05 46.82 -18.16
C SER A 907 28.69 45.57 -17.36
N SER A 908 29.56 45.14 -16.45
CA SER A 908 29.33 43.93 -15.66
C SER A 908 29.75 44.11 -14.20
N GLY A 909 28.98 43.50 -13.28
CA GLY A 909 29.24 43.49 -11.84
C GLY A 909 30.55 42.77 -11.44
N GLY A 910 31.09 41.91 -12.31
CA GLY A 910 32.53 41.73 -12.50
C GLY A 910 33.38 41.07 -11.41
N THR A 911 32.88 40.16 -10.57
CA THR A 911 33.74 39.25 -9.78
C THR A 911 33.88 37.89 -10.49
N GLY A 912 35.11 37.41 -10.72
CA GLY A 912 35.37 36.09 -11.31
C GLY A 912 35.58 36.05 -12.84
N LEU A 913 35.41 37.17 -13.56
CA LEU A 913 35.71 37.27 -14.99
C LEU A 913 37.17 37.67 -15.27
N ALA A 914 37.79 37.03 -16.26
CA ALA A 914 39.07 37.42 -16.86
C ALA A 914 38.89 38.47 -17.98
N GLY A 915 37.76 38.46 -18.69
CA GLY A 915 37.42 39.44 -19.72
C GLY A 915 36.13 39.11 -20.47
N ILE A 916 35.67 40.04 -21.31
CA ILE A 916 34.45 39.89 -22.12
C ILE A 916 34.84 40.12 -23.59
N ARG A 917 34.37 39.27 -24.52
CA ARG A 917 34.50 39.51 -25.96
C ARG A 917 33.13 39.86 -26.52
N ALA A 918 33.04 40.95 -27.26
CA ALA A 918 31.82 41.34 -27.97
C ALA A 918 32.06 41.27 -29.49
N SER A 919 31.15 40.64 -30.23
CA SER A 919 31.20 40.56 -31.70
C SER A 919 29.93 41.15 -32.31
N VAL A 920 30.08 42.16 -33.16
CA VAL A 920 28.96 42.84 -33.85
C VAL A 920 29.33 43.00 -35.32
N GLY A 921 28.48 42.53 -36.24
CA GLY A 921 28.74 42.65 -37.69
C GLY A 921 30.09 42.05 -38.14
N GLY A 922 30.58 41.03 -37.44
CA GLY A 922 31.89 40.39 -37.69
C GLY A 922 33.11 41.10 -37.11
N ARG A 923 32.94 42.25 -36.43
CA ARG A 923 34.01 42.92 -35.67
C ARG A 923 34.02 42.43 -34.23
N VAL A 924 35.16 41.89 -33.80
CA VAL A 924 35.37 41.43 -32.42
C VAL A 924 36.10 42.51 -31.61
N THR A 925 35.52 42.92 -30.49
CA THR A 925 36.09 43.85 -29.52
C THR A 925 36.37 43.12 -28.20
N MET A 926 37.58 43.25 -27.68
CA MET A 926 37.97 42.72 -26.37
C MET A 926 37.73 43.78 -25.30
N LEU A 927 36.88 43.48 -24.32
CA LEU A 927 36.55 44.36 -23.20
C LEU A 927 37.20 43.85 -21.90
N PRO A 928 37.57 44.75 -20.99
CA PRO A 928 38.01 44.35 -19.64
C PRO A 928 36.84 43.71 -18.86
N ARG A 929 37.15 43.05 -17.74
CA ARG A 929 36.17 42.32 -16.91
C ARG A 929 34.97 43.14 -16.39
N THR A 930 35.10 44.47 -16.33
CA THR A 930 34.04 45.39 -15.93
C THR A 930 33.18 45.88 -17.11
N GLY A 931 33.50 45.45 -18.33
CA GLY A 931 32.88 45.91 -19.57
C GLY A 931 33.51 47.17 -20.17
N GLY A 932 32.95 47.66 -21.29
CA GLY A 932 33.42 48.81 -22.06
C GLY A 932 32.47 49.16 -23.21
N VAL A 933 32.88 50.10 -24.07
CA VAL A 933 32.08 50.52 -25.24
C VAL A 933 32.27 49.53 -26.39
N VAL A 934 31.17 49.11 -27.00
CA VAL A 934 31.15 48.27 -28.21
C VAL A 934 30.70 49.14 -29.38
N GLU A 935 31.63 49.45 -30.28
CA GLU A 935 31.33 50.26 -31.46
C GLU A 935 30.70 49.40 -32.57
N GLY A 936 29.47 49.75 -32.97
CA GLY A 936 28.75 49.08 -34.05
C GLY A 936 27.24 49.23 -33.90
N GLU A 937 26.54 49.16 -35.04
CA GLU A 937 25.09 49.04 -35.11
C GLU A 937 24.75 47.65 -35.67
N GLY A 938 23.75 47.01 -35.09
CA GLY A 938 23.33 45.66 -35.49
C GLY A 938 22.08 45.23 -34.76
N ASP A 939 21.41 44.22 -35.30
CA ASP A 939 20.32 43.48 -34.65
C ASP A 939 20.84 42.22 -33.93
N ARG A 940 22.14 41.89 -34.06
CA ARG A 940 22.78 40.76 -33.40
C ARG A 940 24.12 41.14 -32.78
N VAL A 941 24.31 40.77 -31.52
CA VAL A 941 25.59 40.85 -30.82
C VAL A 941 25.90 39.52 -30.14
N THR A 942 27.11 39.01 -30.33
CA THR A 942 27.59 37.83 -29.60
C THR A 942 28.49 38.29 -28.46
N LEU A 943 28.18 37.88 -27.23
CA LEU A 943 28.98 38.15 -26.04
C LEU A 943 29.58 36.84 -25.53
N THR A 944 30.91 36.79 -25.39
CA THR A 944 31.63 35.68 -24.76
C THR A 944 32.25 36.15 -23.45
N PHE A 945 31.79 35.59 -22.34
CA PHE A 945 32.30 35.84 -21.01
C PHE A 945 33.38 34.81 -20.68
N VAL A 946 34.59 35.26 -20.36
CA VAL A 946 35.72 34.38 -20.03
C VAL A 946 35.97 34.50 -18.54
N ARG A 947 35.85 33.40 -17.80
CA ARG A 947 36.12 33.38 -16.36
C ARG A 947 37.62 33.29 -16.06
N THR A 948 38.01 33.61 -14.83
CA THR A 948 39.31 33.18 -14.28
C THR A 948 39.32 31.67 -14.09
N ALA A 949 40.47 31.02 -14.26
CA ALA A 949 40.59 29.56 -14.18
C ALA A 949 39.99 28.97 -12.89
N GLY A 950 39.18 27.92 -13.04
CA GLY A 950 38.51 27.19 -11.95
C GLY A 950 37.95 25.85 -12.45
N GLU A 951 37.50 24.95 -11.56
CA GLU A 951 37.08 23.58 -11.92
C GLU A 951 35.57 23.32 -11.79
N GLY A 952 34.78 24.25 -11.21
CA GLY A 952 33.34 24.07 -10.95
C GLY A 952 32.40 24.72 -11.97
N GLU A 953 31.09 24.58 -11.73
CA GLU A 953 30.06 25.43 -12.33
C GLU A 953 30.28 26.90 -11.94
N TRP A 954 29.78 27.83 -12.74
CA TRP A 954 29.88 29.25 -12.43
C TRP A 954 28.72 30.03 -13.05
N THR A 955 28.46 31.21 -12.51
CA THR A 955 27.42 32.11 -13.01
C THR A 955 28.04 33.26 -13.78
N VAL A 956 27.42 33.63 -14.90
CA VAL A 956 27.76 34.89 -15.56
C VAL A 956 27.25 36.02 -14.66
N PRO A 957 28.13 36.95 -14.24
CA PRO A 957 27.70 38.07 -13.39
C PRO A 957 26.78 39.01 -14.16
N GLU A 958 25.93 39.74 -13.44
CA GLU A 958 24.99 40.71 -14.00
C GLU A 958 25.65 41.64 -15.03
N VAL A 959 24.98 41.82 -16.16
CA VAL A 959 25.45 42.54 -17.34
C VAL A 959 24.43 43.59 -17.76
N ASP A 960 24.81 44.86 -17.63
CA ASP A 960 24.06 45.97 -18.21
C ASP A 960 24.54 46.20 -19.65
N LEU A 961 23.68 45.85 -20.61
CA LEU A 961 23.88 46.06 -22.04
C LEU A 961 23.02 47.24 -22.47
N GLY A 962 23.61 48.39 -22.74
CA GLY A 962 22.88 49.63 -23.04
C GLY A 962 21.97 49.60 -24.28
N ALA A 963 22.05 48.56 -25.11
CA ALA A 963 21.11 48.31 -26.21
C ALA A 963 19.77 47.70 -25.74
N ILE A 964 19.69 47.23 -24.50
CA ILE A 964 18.54 46.60 -23.88
C ILE A 964 18.13 47.47 -22.67
N GLY A 965 16.86 47.80 -22.57
CA GLY A 965 16.33 48.52 -21.41
C GLY A 965 16.15 47.59 -20.21
N ALA A 966 15.93 48.16 -19.02
CA ALA A 966 15.53 47.35 -17.86
C ALA A 966 14.25 46.57 -18.18
N PRO A 967 14.16 45.28 -17.81
CA PRO A 967 12.99 44.47 -18.09
C PRO A 967 11.76 45.01 -17.34
N GLY A 968 10.63 45.03 -18.02
CA GLY A 968 9.33 45.38 -17.47
C GLY A 968 8.47 44.14 -17.23
N PRO A 969 7.17 44.34 -16.93
CA PRO A 969 6.23 43.23 -16.87
C PRO A 969 6.08 42.55 -18.23
N VAL A 970 5.76 41.26 -18.21
CA VAL A 970 5.70 40.41 -19.39
C VAL A 970 4.32 40.50 -20.02
N ARG A 971 4.26 40.71 -21.34
CA ARG A 971 2.98 40.71 -22.07
C ARG A 971 2.71 39.32 -22.63
N VAL A 972 1.73 38.64 -22.05
CA VAL A 972 1.20 37.36 -22.54
C VAL A 972 0.23 37.65 -23.70
N PRO A 973 0.43 37.03 -24.88
CA PRO A 973 -0.46 37.23 -26.02
C PRO A 973 -1.88 36.72 -25.72
N CYS A 974 -2.88 37.37 -26.31
CA CYS A 974 -4.27 36.96 -26.17
C CYS A 974 -4.50 35.61 -26.86
N SER A 975 -4.93 34.63 -26.09
CA SER A 975 -5.15 33.24 -26.50
C SER A 975 -6.62 32.85 -26.34
N PRO A 976 -7.19 32.06 -27.27
CA PRO A 976 -8.59 31.67 -27.20
C PRO A 976 -8.83 30.55 -26.19
N VAL A 977 -9.95 30.68 -25.47
CA VAL A 977 -10.60 29.65 -24.66
C VAL A 977 -11.94 29.37 -25.31
N PHE A 978 -12.13 28.15 -25.77
CA PHE A 978 -13.33 27.70 -26.45
C PHE A 978 -14.28 27.06 -25.43
N VAL A 979 -15.54 27.52 -25.41
CA VAL A 979 -16.61 26.97 -24.56
C VAL A 979 -17.83 26.76 -25.45
N GLY A 980 -18.03 25.53 -25.91
CA GLY A 980 -18.98 25.18 -26.95
C GLY A 980 -18.68 25.97 -28.23
N THR A 981 -19.66 26.76 -28.68
CA THR A 981 -19.51 27.64 -29.85
C THR A 981 -18.98 29.03 -29.50
N SER A 982 -18.82 29.36 -28.21
CA SER A 982 -18.28 30.62 -27.76
C SER A 982 -16.75 30.59 -27.69
N THR A 983 -16.11 31.74 -27.89
CA THR A 983 -14.68 31.92 -27.71
C THR A 983 -14.44 33.15 -26.84
N VAL A 984 -13.65 32.99 -25.79
CA VAL A 984 -13.18 34.06 -24.90
C VAL A 984 -11.67 34.18 -25.08
N ALA A 985 -11.14 35.38 -25.26
CA ALA A 985 -9.69 35.58 -25.37
C ALA A 985 -9.12 36.02 -24.01
N VAL A 986 -8.09 35.34 -23.52
CA VAL A 986 -7.40 35.66 -22.26
C VAL A 986 -5.91 35.92 -22.49
N GLY A 987 -5.30 36.81 -21.71
CA GLY A 987 -3.90 37.20 -21.84
C GLY A 987 -3.63 38.42 -20.97
N GLY A 988 -2.71 39.29 -21.39
CA GLY A 988 -2.50 40.58 -20.74
C GLY A 988 -1.10 40.77 -20.19
N THR A 989 -0.97 41.61 -19.16
CA THR A 989 0.32 41.98 -18.58
C THR A 989 0.50 41.27 -17.25
N VAL A 990 1.56 40.48 -17.12
CA VAL A 990 1.86 39.64 -15.96
C VAL A 990 3.17 40.09 -15.34
N ASP A 991 3.27 39.99 -14.01
CA ASP A 991 4.55 40.20 -13.33
C ASP A 991 5.55 39.14 -13.79
N ARG A 992 6.72 39.59 -14.25
CA ARG A 992 7.82 38.73 -14.67
C ARG A 992 8.17 37.70 -13.60
N GLN A 993 8.20 38.10 -12.33
CA GLN A 993 8.64 37.24 -11.24
C GLN A 993 7.73 36.02 -11.04
N LEU A 994 6.42 36.20 -11.22
CA LEU A 994 5.47 35.08 -11.14
C LEU A 994 5.75 34.01 -12.20
N LEU A 995 6.11 34.43 -13.42
CA LEU A 995 6.47 33.52 -14.51
C LEU A 995 7.88 32.91 -14.36
N VAL A 996 8.80 33.60 -13.68
CA VAL A 996 10.14 33.07 -13.39
C VAL A 996 10.07 32.01 -12.29
N ASN A 997 9.25 32.24 -11.27
CA ASN A 997 9.11 31.35 -10.11
C ASN A 997 8.20 30.15 -10.35
N GLY A 998 7.38 30.16 -11.41
CA GLY A 998 6.36 29.13 -11.65
C GLY A 998 5.10 29.29 -10.80
N ASP A 999 4.84 30.51 -10.34
CA ASP A 999 3.69 30.85 -9.51
C ASP A 999 2.39 30.84 -10.34
N PRO A 1000 1.24 30.59 -9.71
CA PRO A 1000 -0.06 30.64 -10.38
C PRO A 1000 -0.38 32.07 -10.83
N VAL A 1001 -0.82 32.23 -12.08
CA VAL A 1001 -1.20 33.54 -12.66
C VAL A 1001 -2.60 33.45 -13.27
N THR A 1002 -3.52 34.28 -12.78
CA THR A 1002 -4.82 34.48 -13.42
C THR A 1002 -4.70 35.39 -14.64
N LEU A 1003 -5.12 34.91 -15.80
CA LEU A 1003 -5.05 35.65 -17.07
C LEU A 1003 -6.27 36.58 -17.22
N GLU A 1004 -6.03 37.82 -17.66
CA GLU A 1004 -7.08 38.81 -17.85
C GLU A 1004 -7.84 38.58 -19.17
N PRO A 1005 -9.16 38.86 -19.22
CA PRO A 1005 -9.90 38.80 -20.47
C PRO A 1005 -9.48 39.93 -21.42
N CYS A 1006 -9.05 39.57 -22.63
CA CYS A 1006 -8.71 40.52 -23.69
C CYS A 1006 -9.96 41.08 -24.39
N GLU A 1007 -10.91 40.21 -24.74
CA GLU A 1007 -12.16 40.57 -25.43
C GLU A 1007 -13.31 39.72 -24.90
N GLY A 1008 -14.23 40.37 -24.17
CA GLY A 1008 -15.31 39.69 -23.46
C GLY A 1008 -14.78 38.81 -22.31
N SER A 1009 -15.50 38.74 -21.20
CA SER A 1009 -15.11 37.94 -20.03
C SER A 1009 -16.02 36.73 -19.80
N ALA A 1010 -16.95 36.48 -20.72
CA ALA A 1010 -18.01 35.50 -20.52
C ALA A 1010 -18.38 34.77 -21.80
N ALA A 1011 -18.54 33.46 -21.71
CA ALA A 1011 -18.98 32.57 -22.76
C ALA A 1011 -20.50 32.35 -22.70
N VAL A 1012 -21.13 32.14 -23.86
CA VAL A 1012 -22.51 31.66 -23.94
C VAL A 1012 -22.48 30.14 -23.99
N VAL A 1013 -23.01 29.52 -22.95
CA VAL A 1013 -23.25 28.08 -22.86
C VAL A 1013 -24.64 27.82 -23.44
N ALA A 1014 -24.74 26.83 -24.34
CA ALA A 1014 -26.00 26.36 -24.89
C ALA A 1014 -26.42 25.05 -24.19
N PRO A 1015 -27.70 24.66 -24.25
CA PRO A 1015 -28.13 23.33 -23.83
C PRO A 1015 -27.49 22.26 -24.73
N GLY A 1016 -27.22 21.08 -24.18
CA GLY A 1016 -26.53 19.98 -24.84
C GLY A 1016 -25.09 19.78 -24.35
N THR A 1017 -24.34 18.92 -25.03
CA THR A 1017 -22.91 18.72 -24.77
C THR A 1017 -22.11 19.98 -25.10
N VAL A 1018 -21.29 20.43 -24.16
CA VAL A 1018 -20.44 21.63 -24.26
C VAL A 1018 -18.98 21.22 -24.11
N ASP A 1019 -18.18 21.52 -25.13
CA ASP A 1019 -16.74 21.32 -25.12
C ASP A 1019 -15.99 22.51 -24.54
N VAL A 1020 -14.98 22.24 -23.72
CA VAL A 1020 -14.08 23.26 -23.15
C VAL A 1020 -12.65 22.94 -23.61
N ARG A 1021 -12.00 23.90 -24.27
CA ARG A 1021 -10.62 23.76 -24.75
C ARG A 1021 -9.86 25.07 -24.59
N THR A 1022 -8.63 24.99 -24.14
CA THR A 1022 -7.73 26.15 -24.05
C THR A 1022 -6.74 26.18 -25.22
N GLY A 1023 -6.32 27.37 -25.63
CA GLY A 1023 -5.30 27.60 -26.66
C GLY A 1023 -4.18 28.49 -26.13
N LEU A 1024 -3.75 28.25 -24.89
CA LEU A 1024 -2.65 29.01 -24.27
C LEU A 1024 -1.34 28.84 -25.05
N PRO A 1025 -0.42 29.82 -25.02
CA PRO A 1025 0.89 29.70 -25.64
C PRO A 1025 1.70 28.57 -24.98
N ALA A 1026 2.60 27.92 -25.72
CA ALA A 1026 3.44 26.82 -25.21
C ALA A 1026 4.31 27.18 -24.00
N ALA A 1027 4.59 28.47 -23.80
CA ALA A 1027 5.24 29.02 -22.61
C ALA A 1027 4.43 28.85 -21.30
N LEU A 1028 3.13 28.55 -21.41
CA LEU A 1028 2.21 28.43 -20.30
C LEU A 1028 1.48 27.08 -20.35
N GLN A 1029 1.11 26.59 -19.19
CA GLN A 1029 0.21 25.45 -19.03
C GLN A 1029 -0.99 25.85 -18.18
N VAL A 1030 -2.14 25.25 -18.45
CA VAL A 1030 -3.35 25.47 -17.64
C VAL A 1030 -3.15 24.86 -16.26
N GLU A 1031 -3.44 25.62 -15.22
CA GLU A 1031 -3.59 25.10 -13.86
C GLU A 1031 -5.06 24.94 -13.51
N ARG A 1032 -5.91 25.89 -13.94
CA ARG A 1032 -7.34 25.87 -13.62
C ARG A 1032 -8.15 26.62 -14.66
N VAL A 1033 -9.33 26.11 -14.98
CA VAL A 1033 -10.38 26.83 -15.72
C VAL A 1033 -11.64 26.86 -14.86
N VAL A 1034 -12.21 28.05 -14.69
CA VAL A 1034 -13.48 28.25 -13.99
C VAL A 1034 -14.51 28.81 -14.94
N LEU A 1035 -15.67 28.16 -15.03
CA LEU A 1035 -16.85 28.63 -15.74
C LEU A 1035 -17.94 28.94 -14.72
N GLY A 1036 -18.36 30.20 -14.59
CA GLY A 1036 -19.29 30.63 -13.55
C GLY A 1036 -18.63 31.44 -12.44
N SER A 1037 -19.42 31.83 -11.44
CA SER A 1037 -18.98 32.68 -10.33
C SER A 1037 -18.59 31.85 -9.12
N THR A 1038 -17.38 32.02 -8.60
CA THR A 1038 -16.89 31.36 -7.38
C THR A 1038 -16.93 32.33 -6.20
N GLU A 1039 -18.11 32.88 -5.92
CA GLU A 1039 -18.33 33.67 -4.71
C GLU A 1039 -18.93 32.76 -3.63
N PHE A 1040 -18.08 32.34 -2.69
CA PHE A 1040 -18.52 31.49 -1.59
C PHE A 1040 -19.08 32.34 -0.45
N GLY A 1041 -20.26 31.97 0.03
CA GLY A 1041 -20.79 32.53 1.28
C GLY A 1041 -19.89 32.14 2.45
N SER A 1042 -19.64 33.09 3.35
CA SER A 1042 -19.05 32.81 4.66
C SER A 1042 -20.04 33.18 5.75
N GLY A 1043 -20.19 32.31 6.74
CA GLY A 1043 -21.09 32.57 7.86
C GLY A 1043 -20.50 31.98 9.13
N ALA A 1044 -20.01 32.85 10.02
CA ALA A 1044 -19.67 32.41 11.36
C ALA A 1044 -20.93 31.82 12.01
N GLY A 1045 -20.83 30.58 12.48
CA GLY A 1045 -21.88 29.97 13.25
C GLY A 1045 -21.93 30.55 14.65
N ARG A 1046 -22.27 29.69 15.61
CA ARG A 1046 -22.41 30.08 17.00
C ARG A 1046 -21.07 30.04 17.72
N SER A 1047 -20.96 30.75 18.84
CA SER A 1047 -19.80 30.58 19.71
C SER A 1047 -19.83 29.17 20.29
N VAL A 1048 -18.74 28.43 20.14
CA VAL A 1048 -18.57 27.08 20.68
C VAL A 1048 -17.31 27.05 21.54
N LEU A 1049 -17.45 26.51 22.75
CA LEU A 1049 -16.31 26.12 23.58
C LEU A 1049 -16.37 24.60 23.73
N ALA A 1050 -15.42 23.91 23.14
CA ALA A 1050 -15.36 22.45 23.16
C ALA A 1050 -14.09 21.96 23.82
N ARG A 1051 -14.21 20.82 24.51
CA ARG A 1051 -13.09 20.06 25.06
C ARG A 1051 -13.32 18.58 24.85
N GLU A 1052 -12.27 17.85 24.53
CA GLU A 1052 -12.32 16.39 24.57
C GLU A 1052 -12.11 15.93 26.03
N GLU A 1053 -13.08 15.20 26.60
CA GLU A 1053 -12.96 14.67 27.97
C GLU A 1053 -12.26 13.29 27.99
N SER A 1054 -12.39 12.54 26.91
CA SER A 1054 -11.70 11.28 26.66
C SER A 1054 -11.75 10.96 25.17
N PRO A 1055 -10.85 10.11 24.62
CA PRO A 1055 -10.83 9.79 23.20
C PRO A 1055 -12.21 9.41 22.63
N GLY A 1056 -12.72 10.22 21.71
CA GLY A 1056 -14.04 10.06 21.09
C GLY A 1056 -15.22 10.58 21.94
N ARG A 1057 -15.00 11.43 22.95
CA ARG A 1057 -16.06 12.07 23.75
C ARG A 1057 -15.73 13.54 23.96
N ILE A 1058 -16.48 14.39 23.30
CA ILE A 1058 -16.31 15.84 23.29
C ILE A 1058 -17.53 16.49 23.93
N VAL A 1059 -17.30 17.46 24.81
CA VAL A 1059 -18.35 18.28 25.40
C VAL A 1059 -18.21 19.69 24.86
N ALA A 1060 -19.25 20.16 24.16
CA ALA A 1060 -19.30 21.46 23.51
C ALA A 1060 -20.40 22.32 24.16
N SER A 1061 -20.03 23.49 24.65
CA SER A 1061 -20.97 24.51 25.10
C SER A 1061 -21.26 25.47 23.94
N VAL A 1062 -22.51 25.51 23.49
CA VAL A 1062 -22.93 26.28 22.31
C VAL A 1062 -23.86 27.43 22.69
N SER A 1063 -23.59 28.63 22.18
CA SER A 1063 -24.45 29.79 22.41
C SER A 1063 -25.80 29.67 21.67
N GLY A 1064 -26.77 30.52 22.05
CA GLY A 1064 -27.96 30.75 21.21
C GLY A 1064 -27.59 31.44 19.90
N GLY A 1065 -28.39 31.24 18.85
CA GLY A 1065 -28.16 31.80 17.51
C GLY A 1065 -29.07 31.16 16.46
N GLY A 1066 -28.89 31.54 15.19
CA GLY A 1066 -29.61 30.93 14.04
C GLY A 1066 -29.18 29.49 13.77
N ASP A 1067 -29.78 28.85 12.76
CA ASP A 1067 -29.40 27.49 12.35
C ASP A 1067 -27.90 27.41 12.02
N ALA A 1068 -27.25 26.38 12.54
CA ALA A 1068 -25.81 26.18 12.40
C ALA A 1068 -25.46 24.71 12.17
N VAL A 1069 -24.22 24.45 11.82
CA VAL A 1069 -23.62 23.11 11.77
C VAL A 1069 -22.43 23.09 12.72
N LEU A 1070 -22.35 22.06 13.56
CA LEU A 1070 -21.17 21.75 14.36
C LEU A 1070 -20.29 20.79 13.57
N ALA A 1071 -19.01 21.12 13.36
CA ALA A 1071 -18.07 20.29 12.61
C ALA A 1071 -16.91 19.85 13.48
N LEU A 1072 -16.50 18.59 13.34
CA LEU A 1072 -15.30 18.04 13.94
C LEU A 1072 -14.13 18.11 12.95
N VAL A 1073 -12.91 18.08 13.45
CA VAL A 1073 -11.68 17.80 12.65
C VAL A 1073 -11.40 16.30 12.52
N GLN A 1074 -12.42 15.46 12.74
CA GLN A 1074 -12.29 14.01 12.75
C GLN A 1074 -13.18 13.34 11.70
N GLY A 1075 -12.73 12.19 11.22
CA GLY A 1075 -13.38 11.43 10.16
C GLY A 1075 -14.83 11.08 10.47
N ALA A 1076 -15.70 11.30 9.49
CA ALA A 1076 -17.11 10.95 9.52
C ALA A 1076 -17.29 9.45 9.77
N ASN A 1077 -18.20 9.09 10.65
CA ASN A 1077 -18.47 7.70 10.97
C ASN A 1077 -19.87 7.53 11.53
N GLU A 1078 -20.56 6.44 11.15
CA GLU A 1078 -21.89 6.11 11.66
C GLU A 1078 -21.96 5.98 13.20
N GLY A 1079 -20.82 5.78 13.87
CA GLY A 1079 -20.74 5.67 15.32
C GLY A 1079 -20.83 7.00 16.08
N TRP A 1080 -20.60 8.14 15.41
CA TRP A 1080 -20.66 9.45 16.04
C TRP A 1080 -22.10 9.89 16.30
N ARG A 1081 -22.36 10.40 17.50
CA ARG A 1081 -23.66 10.96 17.91
C ARG A 1081 -23.44 12.27 18.62
N ALA A 1082 -24.39 13.19 18.47
CA ALA A 1082 -24.41 14.44 19.23
C ALA A 1082 -25.74 14.58 19.94
N THR A 1083 -25.70 14.75 21.27
CA THR A 1083 -26.90 14.81 22.11
C THR A 1083 -26.90 16.08 22.95
N THR A 1084 -28.03 16.78 22.97
CA THR A 1084 -28.21 17.98 23.81
C THR A 1084 -28.48 17.59 25.27
N SER A 1085 -28.34 18.54 26.19
CA SER A 1085 -28.76 18.40 27.60
C SER A 1085 -30.22 17.94 27.79
N SER A 1086 -31.10 18.20 26.81
CA SER A 1086 -32.51 17.74 26.81
C SER A 1086 -32.69 16.28 26.38
N GLY A 1087 -31.63 15.61 25.93
CA GLY A 1087 -31.65 14.25 25.38
C GLY A 1087 -32.00 14.16 23.89
N ARG A 1088 -32.15 15.31 23.19
CA ARG A 1088 -32.38 15.34 21.74
C ARG A 1088 -31.07 15.05 20.97
N GLU A 1089 -31.09 14.07 20.08
CA GLU A 1089 -30.01 13.74 19.15
C GLU A 1089 -30.04 14.68 17.92
N LEU A 1090 -28.87 15.14 17.49
CA LEU A 1090 -28.70 15.99 16.31
C LEU A 1090 -28.48 15.16 15.06
N GLU A 1091 -28.87 15.69 13.90
CA GLU A 1091 -28.73 15.02 12.61
C GLU A 1091 -27.26 15.06 12.14
N PRO A 1092 -26.62 13.90 11.89
CA PRO A 1092 -25.25 13.87 11.39
C PRO A 1092 -25.17 14.29 9.91
N VAL A 1093 -24.08 14.93 9.54
CA VAL A 1093 -23.75 15.31 8.16
C VAL A 1093 -22.26 15.12 7.90
N THR A 1094 -21.87 14.71 6.70
CA THR A 1094 -20.47 14.64 6.29
C THR A 1094 -20.06 15.97 5.67
N ILE A 1095 -19.11 16.65 6.31
CA ILE A 1095 -18.58 17.94 5.88
C ILE A 1095 -17.29 17.70 5.10
N ASP A 1096 -17.04 18.48 4.06
CA ASP A 1096 -15.80 18.41 3.28
C ASP A 1096 -15.56 17.04 2.64
N GLY A 1097 -16.61 16.23 2.52
CA GLY A 1097 -16.54 14.86 2.01
C GLY A 1097 -15.88 13.85 2.95
N TRP A 1098 -15.40 14.26 4.14
CA TRP A 1098 -14.71 13.36 5.07
C TRP A 1098 -14.89 13.64 6.55
N ARG A 1099 -15.21 14.87 6.96
CA ARG A 1099 -15.31 15.29 8.37
C ARG A 1099 -16.69 14.97 8.95
N GLN A 1100 -16.74 14.60 10.22
CA GLN A 1100 -18.00 14.46 10.93
C GLN A 1100 -18.60 15.83 11.27
N GLY A 1101 -19.89 16.01 11.01
CA GLY A 1101 -20.65 17.17 11.47
C GLY A 1101 -22.05 16.83 11.98
N PHE A 1102 -22.72 17.83 12.57
CA PHE A 1102 -24.08 17.74 13.09
C PHE A 1102 -24.87 19.03 12.89
N ARG A 1103 -26.10 18.93 12.37
CA ARG A 1103 -27.00 20.09 12.23
C ARG A 1103 -27.53 20.54 13.59
N LEU A 1104 -27.40 21.83 13.90
CA LEU A 1104 -27.81 22.48 15.14
C LEU A 1104 -28.92 23.52 14.87
N PRO A 1105 -30.19 23.19 15.14
CA PRO A 1105 -31.32 24.10 14.98
C PRO A 1105 -31.27 25.33 15.90
N GLU A 1106 -31.84 26.46 15.48
CA GLU A 1106 -31.96 27.73 16.26
C GLU A 1106 -32.51 27.54 17.68
N SER A 1107 -33.46 26.60 17.82
CA SER A 1107 -34.16 26.32 19.08
C SER A 1107 -33.30 25.68 20.18
N LEU A 1108 -32.10 25.21 19.86
CA LEU A 1108 -31.24 24.45 20.78
C LEU A 1108 -30.02 25.27 21.17
N SER A 1109 -29.70 25.37 22.46
CA SER A 1109 -28.47 26.00 22.96
C SER A 1109 -28.03 25.33 24.27
N GLY A 1110 -26.82 25.64 24.74
CA GLY A 1110 -26.22 25.04 25.93
C GLY A 1110 -25.29 23.87 25.58
N GLU A 1111 -25.18 22.92 26.49
CA GLU A 1111 -24.27 21.79 26.36
C GLU A 1111 -24.76 20.75 25.34
N VAL A 1112 -23.85 20.36 24.44
CA VAL A 1112 -23.97 19.26 23.48
C VAL A 1112 -22.83 18.29 23.75
N VAL A 1113 -23.17 17.02 24.00
CA VAL A 1113 -22.21 15.93 24.15
C VAL A 1113 -22.11 15.21 22.81
N ILE A 1114 -20.92 15.23 22.21
CA ILE A 1114 -20.59 14.54 20.97
C ILE A 1114 -19.77 13.31 21.32
N ASP A 1115 -20.32 12.12 21.13
CA ASP A 1115 -19.69 10.86 21.52
C ASP A 1115 -19.64 9.85 20.38
N PHE A 1116 -18.52 9.14 20.30
CA PHE A 1116 -18.42 7.91 19.54
C PHE A 1116 -19.09 6.79 20.35
N ALA A 1117 -20.41 6.69 20.22
CA ALA A 1117 -21.26 5.80 21.00
C ALA A 1117 -20.78 4.33 21.08
N PRO A 1118 -20.16 3.74 20.02
CA PRO A 1118 -19.64 2.37 20.09
C PRO A 1118 -18.53 2.15 21.13
N SER A 1119 -17.85 3.21 21.59
CA SER A 1119 -16.83 3.14 22.64
C SER A 1119 -17.36 2.54 23.95
N ALA A 1120 -18.64 2.71 24.27
CA ALA A 1120 -19.25 2.08 25.44
C ALA A 1120 -19.30 0.55 25.30
N ALA A 1121 -19.75 0.04 24.15
CA ALA A 1121 -19.79 -1.39 23.88
C ALA A 1121 -18.39 -2.01 23.83
N HIS A 1122 -17.42 -1.29 23.27
CA HIS A 1122 -16.01 -1.65 23.28
C HIS A 1122 -15.49 -1.83 24.71
N ARG A 1123 -15.68 -0.84 25.58
CA ARG A 1123 -15.26 -0.88 26.99
C ARG A 1123 -15.93 -2.02 27.76
N TRP A 1124 -17.23 -2.27 27.56
CA TRP A 1124 -17.92 -3.41 28.16
C TRP A 1124 -17.36 -4.75 27.67
N GLY A 1125 -17.03 -4.83 26.38
CA GLY A 1125 -16.30 -5.96 25.80
C GLY A 1125 -14.99 -6.21 26.54
N LEU A 1126 -14.14 -5.19 26.67
CA LEU A 1126 -12.88 -5.28 27.40
C LEU A 1126 -13.07 -5.66 28.88
N ALA A 1127 -14.07 -5.07 29.55
CA ALA A 1127 -14.39 -5.35 30.96
C ALA A 1127 -14.84 -6.80 31.21
N SER A 1128 -15.31 -7.51 30.17
CA SER A 1128 -15.57 -8.95 30.27
C SER A 1128 -14.30 -9.78 30.53
N GLY A 1129 -13.12 -9.25 30.17
CA GLY A 1129 -11.83 -9.91 30.34
C GLY A 1129 -11.47 -10.22 31.79
N PRO A 1130 -11.37 -9.21 32.69
CA PRO A 1130 -11.12 -9.45 34.11
C PRO A 1130 -12.13 -10.41 34.76
N VAL A 1131 -13.42 -10.30 34.38
CA VAL A 1131 -14.47 -11.19 34.89
C VAL A 1131 -14.24 -12.64 34.42
N ALA A 1132 -14.00 -12.84 33.13
CA ALA A 1132 -13.67 -14.15 32.56
C ALA A 1132 -12.43 -14.75 33.21
N LEU A 1133 -11.37 -13.95 33.37
CA LEU A 1133 -10.12 -14.36 34.01
C LEU A 1133 -10.37 -14.85 35.44
N LEU A 1134 -11.10 -14.09 36.26
CA LEU A 1134 -11.42 -14.46 37.65
C LEU A 1134 -12.26 -15.75 37.72
N LEU A 1135 -13.27 -15.90 36.85
CA LEU A 1135 -14.10 -17.11 36.78
C LEU A 1135 -13.28 -18.34 36.42
N LEU A 1136 -12.41 -18.23 35.42
CA LEU A 1136 -11.57 -19.33 34.95
C LEU A 1136 -10.49 -19.70 36.00
N LEU A 1137 -9.85 -18.72 36.62
CA LEU A 1137 -8.90 -18.95 37.72
C LEU A 1137 -9.60 -19.58 38.94
N GLY A 1138 -10.79 -19.10 39.30
CA GLY A 1138 -11.63 -19.68 40.35
C GLY A 1138 -11.93 -21.15 40.09
N ALA A 1139 -12.28 -21.51 38.85
CA ALA A 1139 -12.50 -22.89 38.43
C ALA A 1139 -11.21 -23.75 38.52
N LEU A 1140 -10.05 -23.21 38.16
CA LEU A 1140 -8.76 -23.89 38.34
C LEU A 1140 -8.41 -24.13 39.81
N VAL A 1141 -8.66 -23.14 40.67
CA VAL A 1141 -8.43 -23.23 42.12
C VAL A 1141 -9.37 -24.25 42.76
N ALA A 1142 -10.67 -24.21 42.41
CA ALA A 1142 -11.67 -25.17 42.89
C ALA A 1142 -11.35 -26.62 42.48
N THR A 1143 -10.67 -26.80 41.35
CA THR A 1143 -10.27 -28.11 40.82
C THR A 1143 -8.79 -28.44 41.03
N ARG A 1144 -8.05 -27.67 41.85
CA ARG A 1144 -6.58 -27.82 42.00
C ARG A 1144 -6.10 -29.20 42.47
N ARG A 1145 -6.94 -29.94 43.20
CA ARG A 1145 -6.63 -31.30 43.68
C ARG A 1145 -6.89 -32.39 42.64
N THR A 1146 -7.55 -32.04 41.53
CA THR A 1146 -7.89 -32.99 40.46
C THR A 1146 -6.70 -33.21 39.53
N ARG A 1147 -6.30 -34.46 39.32
CA ARG A 1147 -5.25 -34.82 38.36
C ARG A 1147 -5.87 -34.99 36.97
N LEU A 1148 -5.26 -34.37 35.95
CA LEU A 1148 -5.70 -34.53 34.57
C LEU A 1148 -5.35 -35.94 34.06
N PRO A 1149 -6.26 -36.60 33.34
CA PRO A 1149 -6.06 -37.95 32.82
C PRO A 1149 -5.21 -37.96 31.55
N TRP A 1150 -4.32 -38.93 31.45
CA TRP A 1150 -3.45 -39.15 30.28
C TRP A 1150 -3.53 -40.60 29.77
N ASP A 1151 -4.56 -41.33 30.18
CA ASP A 1151 -4.86 -42.69 29.74
C ASP A 1151 -5.24 -42.73 28.26
N ARG A 1152 -4.99 -43.89 27.64
CA ARG A 1152 -5.27 -44.14 26.23
C ARG A 1152 -6.58 -44.89 26.06
N TRP A 1153 -7.22 -44.68 24.92
CA TRP A 1153 -8.34 -45.53 24.53
C TRP A 1153 -7.82 -46.91 24.10
N PRO A 1154 -8.52 -48.01 24.44
CA PRO A 1154 -8.22 -49.32 23.87
C PRO A 1154 -8.29 -49.29 22.33
N ALA A 1155 -7.45 -50.08 21.67
CA ALA A 1155 -7.46 -50.18 20.21
C ALA A 1155 -8.84 -50.66 19.71
N PRO A 1156 -9.52 -49.91 18.82
CA PRO A 1156 -10.83 -50.31 18.33
C PRO A 1156 -10.74 -51.55 17.44
N ALA A 1157 -11.66 -52.51 17.63
CA ALA A 1157 -11.69 -53.79 16.92
C ALA A 1157 -12.07 -53.70 15.42
N THR A 1158 -12.56 -52.55 14.94
CA THR A 1158 -13.09 -52.40 13.57
C THR A 1158 -12.12 -51.69 12.61
N ALA A 1159 -11.91 -52.32 11.45
CA ALA A 1159 -11.22 -51.71 10.32
C ALA A 1159 -12.15 -50.71 9.63
N ILE A 1160 -11.61 -49.57 9.18
CA ILE A 1160 -12.35 -48.61 8.35
C ILE A 1160 -12.34 -49.15 6.91
N ASP A 1161 -13.45 -48.98 6.18
CA ASP A 1161 -13.55 -49.39 4.78
C ASP A 1161 -12.48 -48.70 3.91
N ARG A 1162 -11.73 -49.49 3.14
CA ARG A 1162 -10.72 -49.00 2.19
C ARG A 1162 -11.33 -48.18 1.07
N ARG A 1163 -12.59 -48.42 0.69
CA ARG A 1163 -13.31 -47.66 -0.35
C ARG A 1163 -13.46 -46.19 0.04
N ILE A 1164 -13.78 -45.93 1.30
CA ILE A 1164 -13.81 -44.57 1.87
C ILE A 1164 -12.41 -43.94 1.79
N GLY A 1165 -11.37 -44.74 2.05
CA GLY A 1165 -9.97 -44.28 1.93
C GLY A 1165 -9.58 -43.84 0.53
N TRP A 1166 -9.99 -44.58 -0.51
CA TRP A 1166 -9.81 -44.18 -1.91
C TRP A 1166 -10.51 -42.84 -2.21
N GLY A 1167 -11.77 -42.72 -1.81
CA GLY A 1167 -12.55 -41.48 -2.01
C GLY A 1167 -11.92 -40.26 -1.34
N VAL A 1168 -11.53 -40.38 -0.06
CA VAL A 1168 -10.91 -39.27 0.69
C VAL A 1168 -9.55 -38.90 0.11
N THR A 1169 -8.70 -39.88 -0.21
CA THR A 1169 -7.37 -39.61 -0.79
C THR A 1169 -7.51 -38.95 -2.17
N GLY A 1170 -8.44 -39.44 -3.00
CA GLY A 1170 -8.73 -38.88 -4.31
C GLY A 1170 -9.28 -37.46 -4.22
N ALA A 1171 -10.19 -37.18 -3.29
CA ALA A 1171 -10.73 -35.84 -3.06
C ALA A 1171 -9.65 -34.85 -2.62
N VAL A 1172 -8.80 -35.22 -1.67
CA VAL A 1172 -7.68 -34.36 -1.24
C VAL A 1172 -6.71 -34.10 -2.39
N GLY A 1173 -6.33 -35.14 -3.13
CA GLY A 1173 -5.46 -35.01 -4.31
C GLY A 1173 -6.06 -34.09 -5.37
N PHE A 1174 -7.34 -34.30 -5.71
CA PHE A 1174 -8.06 -33.49 -6.69
C PHE A 1174 -8.20 -32.03 -6.28
N LEU A 1175 -8.56 -31.76 -5.01
CA LEU A 1175 -8.73 -30.40 -4.51
C LEU A 1175 -7.41 -29.63 -4.41
N CYS A 1176 -6.26 -30.31 -4.29
CA CYS A 1176 -4.95 -29.65 -4.17
C CYS A 1176 -4.17 -29.57 -5.49
N GLY A 1177 -4.50 -30.39 -6.49
CA GLY A 1177 -3.71 -30.53 -7.73
C GLY A 1177 -4.46 -31.06 -8.94
N GLY A 1178 -5.81 -30.99 -8.93
CA GLY A 1178 -6.67 -31.38 -10.05
C GLY A 1178 -6.51 -32.84 -10.46
N LEU A 1179 -6.59 -33.09 -11.78
CA LEU A 1179 -6.50 -34.44 -12.33
C LEU A 1179 -5.17 -35.13 -12.02
N ALA A 1180 -4.05 -34.38 -12.02
CA ALA A 1180 -2.74 -34.93 -11.65
C ALA A 1180 -2.75 -35.42 -10.20
N GLY A 1181 -3.32 -34.63 -9.28
CA GLY A 1181 -3.48 -35.03 -7.88
C GLY A 1181 -4.36 -36.29 -7.70
N LEU A 1182 -5.43 -36.43 -8.49
CA LEU A 1182 -6.27 -37.64 -8.50
C LEU A 1182 -5.51 -38.89 -8.99
N VAL A 1183 -4.70 -38.76 -10.04
CA VAL A 1183 -3.86 -39.84 -10.56
C VAL A 1183 -2.81 -40.26 -9.52
N LEU A 1184 -2.13 -39.29 -8.91
CA LEU A 1184 -1.14 -39.52 -7.86
C LEU A 1184 -1.77 -40.18 -6.63
N ALA A 1185 -3.01 -39.82 -6.26
CA ALA A 1185 -3.77 -40.51 -5.23
C ALA A 1185 -4.00 -41.98 -5.59
N GLY A 1186 -4.30 -42.29 -6.85
CA GLY A 1186 -4.44 -43.68 -7.31
C GLY A 1186 -3.13 -44.47 -7.24
N LEU A 1187 -2.02 -43.87 -7.71
CA LEU A 1187 -0.68 -44.47 -7.60
C LEU A 1187 -0.27 -44.70 -6.15
N ALA A 1188 -0.62 -43.78 -5.25
CA ALA A 1188 -0.34 -43.87 -3.83
C ALA A 1188 -0.99 -45.12 -3.22
N TRP A 1189 -2.13 -45.59 -3.72
CA TRP A 1189 -2.81 -46.81 -3.25
C TRP A 1189 -2.30 -48.12 -3.89
N VAL A 1190 -1.71 -48.05 -5.08
CA VAL A 1190 -1.02 -49.19 -5.73
C VAL A 1190 0.30 -49.49 -5.03
N LEU A 1191 0.94 -48.50 -4.42
CA LEU A 1191 2.23 -48.65 -3.75
C LEU A 1191 2.18 -49.70 -2.61
N PRO A 1192 3.10 -50.67 -2.54
CA PRO A 1192 3.16 -51.62 -1.43
C PRO A 1192 3.36 -50.91 -0.07
N ARG A 1193 2.63 -51.34 0.97
CA ARG A 1193 2.71 -50.76 2.32
C ARG A 1193 4.14 -50.62 2.85
N ARG A 1194 5.01 -51.58 2.55
CA ARG A 1194 6.43 -51.56 2.98
C ARG A 1194 7.25 -50.41 2.37
N LEU A 1195 6.83 -49.89 1.21
CA LEU A 1195 7.53 -48.83 0.47
C LEU A 1195 7.01 -47.42 0.78
N VAL A 1196 5.83 -47.27 1.39
CA VAL A 1196 5.22 -45.94 1.66
C VAL A 1196 6.17 -45.00 2.43
N VAL A 1197 6.83 -45.51 3.48
CA VAL A 1197 7.75 -44.72 4.31
C VAL A 1197 8.98 -44.23 3.54
N PRO A 1198 9.82 -45.10 2.92
CA PRO A 1198 10.99 -44.63 2.17
C PRO A 1198 10.61 -43.79 0.94
N VAL A 1199 9.48 -44.08 0.30
CA VAL A 1199 9.01 -43.32 -0.87
C VAL A 1199 8.53 -41.92 -0.49
N SER A 1200 7.94 -41.71 0.69
CA SER A 1200 7.55 -40.37 1.16
C SER A 1200 8.76 -39.43 1.28
N ILE A 1201 9.90 -39.96 1.79
CA ILE A 1201 11.14 -39.19 1.91
C ILE A 1201 11.78 -38.98 0.53
N ALA A 1202 11.85 -40.04 -0.28
CA ALA A 1202 12.47 -39.99 -1.61
C ALA A 1202 11.71 -39.05 -2.56
N ALA A 1203 10.38 -39.01 -2.49
CA ALA A 1203 9.56 -38.09 -3.29
C ALA A 1203 9.89 -36.63 -2.96
N MET A 1204 9.87 -36.25 -1.67
CA MET A 1204 10.21 -34.89 -1.25
C MET A 1204 11.68 -34.53 -1.55
N ALA A 1205 12.62 -35.47 -1.38
CA ALA A 1205 14.02 -35.26 -1.73
C ALA A 1205 14.21 -35.03 -3.24
N GLY A 1206 13.52 -35.82 -4.08
CA GLY A 1206 13.51 -35.62 -5.53
C GLY A 1206 12.90 -34.28 -5.93
N GLY A 1207 11.79 -33.89 -5.30
CA GLY A 1207 11.19 -32.57 -5.46
C GLY A 1207 12.12 -31.44 -5.06
N ALA A 1208 12.90 -31.61 -3.99
CA ALA A 1208 13.91 -30.64 -3.56
C ALA A 1208 15.01 -30.44 -4.60
N VAL A 1209 15.55 -31.52 -5.16
CA VAL A 1209 16.57 -31.46 -6.22
C VAL A 1209 16.00 -30.79 -7.48
N ALA A 1210 14.76 -31.11 -7.85
CA ALA A 1210 14.10 -30.48 -8.99
C ALA A 1210 13.91 -28.98 -8.78
N MET A 1211 13.40 -28.56 -7.63
CA MET A 1211 13.22 -27.16 -7.27
C MET A 1211 14.55 -26.40 -7.22
N ALA A 1212 15.58 -27.00 -6.63
CA ALA A 1212 16.93 -26.45 -6.58
C ALA A 1212 17.57 -26.27 -7.96
N ALA A 1213 17.42 -27.26 -8.85
CA ALA A 1213 18.11 -27.28 -10.15
C ALA A 1213 17.35 -26.57 -11.28
N LEU A 1214 16.02 -26.43 -11.15
CA LEU A 1214 15.13 -26.02 -12.25
C LEU A 1214 14.15 -24.90 -11.87
N GLY A 1215 14.39 -24.20 -10.75
CA GLY A 1215 13.70 -22.99 -10.34
C GLY A 1215 12.57 -23.19 -9.31
N VAL A 1216 12.35 -22.14 -8.49
CA VAL A 1216 11.32 -22.11 -7.42
C VAL A 1216 10.42 -20.89 -7.41
N VAL A 1217 10.78 -19.84 -8.16
CA VAL A 1217 10.09 -18.54 -8.13
C VAL A 1217 8.86 -18.55 -9.02
N ASP A 1218 8.98 -19.11 -10.23
CA ASP A 1218 7.90 -19.12 -11.21
C ASP A 1218 7.01 -20.35 -11.03
N ARG A 1219 5.70 -20.12 -10.86
CA ARG A 1219 4.65 -21.16 -10.76
C ARG A 1219 4.60 -22.07 -12.00
N THR A 1220 5.22 -21.66 -13.11
CA THR A 1220 5.31 -22.41 -14.36
C THR A 1220 6.66 -23.10 -14.58
N SER A 1221 7.68 -22.79 -13.76
CA SER A 1221 8.99 -23.43 -13.88
C SER A 1221 8.92 -24.95 -13.69
N ALA A 1222 9.79 -25.67 -14.40
CA ALA A 1222 9.84 -27.13 -14.30
C ALA A 1222 10.11 -27.62 -12.87
N GLY A 1223 10.93 -26.88 -12.10
CA GLY A 1223 11.22 -27.18 -10.71
C GLY A 1223 9.97 -27.09 -9.81
N THR A 1224 9.17 -26.02 -9.91
CA THR A 1224 7.95 -25.86 -9.11
C THR A 1224 6.89 -26.90 -9.46
N VAL A 1225 6.71 -27.23 -10.75
CA VAL A 1225 5.78 -28.27 -11.20
C VAL A 1225 6.17 -29.64 -10.65
N MET A 1226 7.44 -30.04 -10.78
CA MET A 1226 7.90 -31.32 -10.24
C MET A 1226 7.86 -31.37 -8.72
N GLY A 1227 8.18 -30.26 -8.05
CA GLY A 1227 8.00 -30.11 -6.60
C GLY A 1227 6.54 -30.32 -6.18
N GLN A 1228 5.60 -29.72 -6.92
CA GLN A 1228 4.16 -29.85 -6.67
C GLN A 1228 3.68 -31.30 -6.85
N LEU A 1229 4.11 -32.00 -7.90
CA LEU A 1229 3.80 -33.42 -8.10
C LEU A 1229 4.35 -34.29 -6.96
N ALA A 1230 5.59 -34.05 -6.54
CA ALA A 1230 6.20 -34.74 -5.40
C ALA A 1230 5.45 -34.49 -4.08
N GLY A 1231 5.04 -33.23 -3.85
CA GLY A 1231 4.24 -32.82 -2.69
C GLY A 1231 2.87 -33.49 -2.68
N LEU A 1232 2.13 -33.46 -3.80
CA LEU A 1232 0.82 -34.10 -3.96
C LEU A 1232 0.88 -35.61 -3.73
N PHE A 1233 1.91 -36.27 -4.27
CA PHE A 1233 2.11 -37.70 -4.05
C PHE A 1233 2.38 -38.00 -2.57
N THR A 1234 3.22 -37.20 -1.92
CA THR A 1234 3.53 -37.33 -0.49
C THR A 1234 2.28 -37.10 0.38
N LEU A 1235 1.48 -36.09 0.06
CA LEU A 1235 0.19 -35.81 0.69
C LEU A 1235 -0.81 -36.98 0.53
N SER A 1236 -0.84 -37.60 -0.65
CA SER A 1236 -1.67 -38.78 -0.93
C SER A 1236 -1.23 -39.99 -0.09
N LEU A 1237 0.08 -40.20 0.09
CA LEU A 1237 0.61 -41.24 0.97
C LEU A 1237 0.21 -41.01 2.43
N LEU A 1238 0.22 -39.74 2.88
CA LEU A 1238 -0.24 -39.34 4.21
C LEU A 1238 -1.74 -39.60 4.39
N ALA A 1239 -2.58 -39.21 3.43
CA ALA A 1239 -4.03 -39.44 3.47
C ALA A 1239 -4.37 -40.94 3.49
N ARG A 1240 -3.69 -41.74 2.66
CA ARG A 1240 -3.80 -43.21 2.67
C ARG A 1240 -3.51 -43.80 4.05
N ALA A 1241 -2.55 -43.25 4.79
CA ALA A 1241 -2.10 -43.80 6.06
C ALA A 1241 -3.18 -43.85 7.15
N LEU A 1242 -4.23 -43.03 7.05
CA LEU A 1242 -5.43 -43.09 7.92
C LEU A 1242 -6.20 -44.42 7.81
N PHE A 1243 -6.07 -45.09 6.66
CA PHE A 1243 -6.86 -46.26 6.28
C PHE A 1243 -6.03 -47.55 6.19
N ASP A 1244 -4.71 -47.46 6.33
CA ASP A 1244 -3.83 -48.62 6.39
C ASP A 1244 -3.91 -49.29 7.77
N GLY A 1245 -4.94 -50.11 8.00
CA GLY A 1245 -5.13 -50.83 9.26
C GLY A 1245 -4.03 -51.84 9.60
N ALA A 1246 -3.81 -52.07 10.89
CA ALA A 1246 -2.96 -53.13 11.43
C ALA A 1246 -3.42 -54.52 10.93
N PRO A 1247 -2.51 -55.47 10.66
CA PRO A 1247 -2.88 -56.83 10.30
C PRO A 1247 -3.79 -57.42 11.38
N ARG A 1248 -4.85 -58.15 10.99
CA ARG A 1248 -5.52 -59.07 11.92
C ARG A 1248 -4.45 -60.04 12.44
N PRO A 1249 -4.36 -60.32 13.75
CA PRO A 1249 -3.58 -61.46 14.22
C PRO A 1249 -4.07 -62.67 13.43
N GLY A 1250 -3.15 -63.35 12.72
CA GLY A 1250 -3.48 -64.60 12.05
C GLY A 1250 -4.09 -65.55 13.08
N SER A 1251 -5.09 -66.32 12.67
CA SER A 1251 -5.88 -67.26 13.48
C SER A 1251 -5.07 -68.45 14.04
N GLY A 1252 -3.77 -68.30 14.28
CA GLY A 1252 -2.85 -69.33 14.73
C GLY A 1252 -1.98 -68.97 15.93
N ALA A 1253 -2.21 -67.83 16.60
CA ALA A 1253 -1.55 -67.57 17.87
C ALA A 1253 -2.24 -68.38 18.99
N PRO A 1254 -1.55 -69.31 19.68
CA PRO A 1254 -2.16 -70.07 20.75
C PRO A 1254 -2.62 -69.14 21.88
N PRO A 1255 -3.76 -69.43 22.53
CA PRO A 1255 -4.27 -68.59 23.61
C PRO A 1255 -3.23 -68.52 24.73
N ALA A 1256 -2.80 -67.31 25.08
CA ALA A 1256 -1.98 -67.09 26.25
C ALA A 1256 -2.81 -67.46 27.49
N THR A 1257 -2.45 -68.57 28.13
CA THR A 1257 -2.97 -68.97 29.43
C THR A 1257 -2.50 -67.97 30.47
N THR A 1258 -3.40 -67.07 30.86
CA THR A 1258 -3.21 -66.21 32.04
C THR A 1258 -3.35 -67.05 33.30
N THR A 1259 -2.24 -67.52 33.85
CA THR A 1259 -2.16 -67.93 35.26
C THR A 1259 -1.96 -66.68 36.09
N ALA A 1260 -2.92 -66.37 36.96
CA ALA A 1260 -2.87 -65.20 37.84
C ALA A 1260 -1.79 -65.38 38.91
N THR A 1261 -0.73 -64.57 38.85
CA THR A 1261 0.19 -64.38 39.97
C THR A 1261 -0.35 -63.24 40.85
N ARG A 1262 -0.65 -63.56 42.11
CA ARG A 1262 -0.98 -62.59 43.17
C ARG A 1262 0.22 -61.67 43.42
N ALA A 1263 -0.04 -60.37 43.51
CA ALA A 1263 0.93 -59.38 44.00
C ALA A 1263 1.17 -59.51 45.52
N PRO A 1264 2.39 -59.29 46.04
CA PRO A 1264 2.61 -59.06 47.45
C PRO A 1264 2.20 -57.62 47.83
N ARG A 1265 1.73 -57.48 49.08
CA ARG A 1265 1.18 -56.26 49.69
C ARG A 1265 2.18 -55.13 49.83
#